data_AF-A0A8H2XM64-F1
#
_entry.id   AF-A0A8H2XM64-F1
#
_cell.length_a   1.000
_cell.length_b   1.000
_cell.length_c   1.000
_cell.angle_alpha   90.00
_cell.angle_beta   90.00
_cell.angle_gamma   90.00
#
_symmetry.space_group_name_H-M   'P 1'
#
loop_
_entity.id
_entity.type
_entity.pdbx_description
1 polymer ?
#
loop_
_entity_poly.entity_id
_entity_poly.type
_entity_poly.pdbx_seq_one_letter_code
_entity_poly.pdbx_strand_id
1 'polypeptide(L)'
;MTIIEPQPEPSPQLQPELQPAQSSNIPDTPTHDTPSQPITPPQQEQRSQQAEAARQSEVDVWPLKELEWPPDDETRPKIRIITQNENGPCGLIALCNILILRGDIVIQPPGRKSVSYEYLAGIIADHILASPLLDPTSDDLTKALSTLPHTQRGMDLNPVFTELSAFSASPSSTTHAPTLFNLSRVRLVHGWLADPQSPAYAALEKVKDYDAATNLIVSCDSLMGGRMVESIGEGGNGDVPKSDTDGTTSDEHRRMIEEAFLVRDFLESNPTQLTYHGLESLFTAMHARELVCLFRNSHLGVLYKRVDENGHESLWTLVTDANFANEGAIAWESLCDIDGAGSVFVDSRFRPANTAGGDYAGHTADQILREQAQVEALANEASDFEIAQQLQAEEEEQERRRVAAEERRRREQQQSGRQPVYAPQHQQPPTGQMAGMRISDSHVTAEQLAGSGKKTKKDKDCVIMLLKPQVEMFTLRQAVAYVPSLVPRRGRMFALYSPRYSERTPTFANQRGLPRLPVPKLRPTLDRYLKSLEPLIAESGQNAELEMQKRVRMAEEFEQGIGKLAQARLIDLDNASENNWLNDNFWMKKAYHEWRAPLLINSNWWLLLQHDSTIPDHIKSHDGTCSLTQGVKLPTGGEISDWQIRRAAWLVSRLMNFKERLDAQDIYPDSSRTGLWFNGPARRLFNLTRIPKPECDMINAQPPEKNGRHIHIMLNDWCYTVQVYDGAGRNIGAKEIENRLWDVVKDVQKREAEGQRAKRVSILTSDDRTQWANNREYLLTLSDQNRSSFDAIETAMLTISLDPYTLAPSTNSNQGSDQFKQPVLDAHVRNISSGINGLNRWFDKSLTVSVESNGRTGMNGEHSPCDALIPSIIADYVIAEPINIAAFSETTQKLGGMEYVGLGEGQGWKHLDWEVDSKIEAEIKQAEARAKTIVEDSDASQLWYSEYATDWMKKSAKVPPDAYIQLALQLAWYRQQGSFTATYETASTRLFKHGRTDVIRTYSTDTRDFVKQMTDPGASTDTKIAALQRAITSHNTYTRDASTGKGCDRHLFGLQQMLRSGESTPLFEDELFAKSAEWKLSTSGLSAGERFLGTGFGTIWPDGYGINYLAGPKLIKFGIESKHSCPTTSTADFKSKIVESLREMKALFKWLETVEGAGKVKL
;
A
#
# COMPACT_ATOMS: atom_id res chain seq x y z
N MET A 1 13.88 3.01 60.31
CA MET A 1 14.39 2.36 61.54
C MET A 1 15.66 1.59 61.19
N THR A 2 16.54 1.38 62.17
CA THR A 2 17.89 0.83 61.99
C THR A 2 17.94 -0.69 62.06
N ILE A 3 18.93 -1.31 61.40
CA ILE A 3 19.76 -2.45 61.85
C ILE A 3 20.95 -2.58 60.85
N ILE A 4 22.11 -3.06 61.31
CA ILE A 4 23.43 -2.90 60.67
C ILE A 4 24.29 -4.19 60.86
N GLU A 5 25.08 -4.54 59.82
CA GLU A 5 26.27 -5.46 59.82
C GLU A 5 26.11 -6.97 60.14
N PRO A 6 27.15 -7.83 59.91
CA PRO A 6 28.48 -7.59 59.26
C PRO A 6 28.88 -8.56 58.11
N GLN A 7 30.03 -8.26 57.48
CA GLN A 7 30.82 -9.11 56.54
C GLN A 7 31.73 -10.13 57.26
N PRO A 8 32.38 -11.09 56.55
CA PRO A 8 33.84 -10.98 56.42
C PRO A 8 34.48 -11.44 55.07
N GLU A 9 35.72 -10.99 54.86
CA GLU A 9 36.66 -11.20 53.72
C GLU A 9 37.98 -11.88 54.26
N PRO A 10 39.12 -12.08 53.54
CA PRO A 10 39.46 -11.96 52.10
C PRO A 10 40.45 -13.03 51.48
N SER A 11 40.79 -12.83 50.19
CA SER A 11 42.12 -13.05 49.55
C SER A 11 42.67 -14.47 49.23
N PRO A 12 43.68 -14.62 48.32
CA PRO A 12 44.33 -13.66 47.41
C PRO A 12 44.41 -14.09 45.91
N GLN A 13 45.06 -13.27 45.08
CA GLN A 13 45.25 -13.39 43.61
C GLN A 13 46.45 -14.26 43.18
N LEU A 14 46.57 -14.60 41.88
CA LEU A 14 47.86 -14.59 41.14
C LEU A 14 47.70 -14.68 39.59
N GLN A 15 48.47 -13.83 38.90
CA GLN A 15 48.88 -13.78 37.47
C GLN A 15 50.34 -13.25 37.47
N PRO A 16 51.16 -13.19 36.38
CA PRO A 16 50.79 -13.21 34.95
C PRO A 16 51.77 -13.94 33.96
N GLU A 17 51.40 -13.89 32.67
CA GLU A 17 52.25 -13.54 31.49
C GLU A 17 53.31 -14.45 30.77
N LEU A 18 53.38 -14.15 29.46
CA LEU A 18 54.52 -14.18 28.50
C LEU A 18 54.92 -15.45 27.69
N GLN A 19 55.23 -15.16 26.41
CA GLN A 19 55.87 -15.98 25.37
C GLN A 19 57.17 -15.23 24.92
N PRO A 20 57.88 -15.51 23.79
CA PRO A 20 58.00 -16.71 22.92
C PRO A 20 59.48 -17.08 22.57
N ALA A 21 59.68 -17.99 21.58
CA ALA A 21 60.67 -17.92 20.48
C ALA A 21 61.83 -18.98 20.30
N GLN A 22 61.73 -19.72 19.18
CA GLN A 22 62.73 -20.01 18.11
C GLN A 22 64.04 -20.85 18.29
N SER A 23 64.08 -21.99 17.56
CA SER A 23 65.21 -22.51 16.73
C SER A 23 66.48 -23.06 17.43
N SER A 24 67.38 -23.87 16.85
CA SER A 24 67.56 -24.50 15.52
C SER A 24 68.47 -25.77 15.62
N ASN A 25 68.57 -26.62 14.57
CA ASN A 25 69.83 -27.15 13.97
C ASN A 25 69.63 -28.26 12.89
N ILE A 26 70.72 -28.54 12.15
CA ILE A 26 70.85 -29.37 10.92
C ILE A 26 72.22 -30.14 10.99
N PRO A 27 72.65 -31.09 10.10
CA PRO A 27 72.91 -30.86 8.64
C PRO A 27 72.87 -32.12 7.70
N ASP A 28 73.58 -32.01 6.56
CA ASP A 28 74.24 -33.04 5.71
C ASP A 28 73.60 -33.63 4.43
N THR A 29 74.48 -33.81 3.42
CA THR A 29 74.28 -34.15 1.98
C THR A 29 75.60 -34.79 1.45
N PRO A 30 75.72 -35.41 0.23
CA PRO A 30 75.18 -35.03 -1.11
C PRO A 30 74.53 -36.25 -1.86
N THR A 31 74.44 -36.46 -3.20
CA THR A 31 75.14 -35.91 -4.40
C THR A 31 74.38 -36.15 -5.73
N HIS A 32 74.81 -35.43 -6.80
CA HIS A 32 74.81 -35.70 -8.26
C HIS A 32 74.18 -37.02 -8.81
N ASP A 33 73.35 -37.04 -9.88
CA ASP A 33 73.49 -36.37 -11.20
C ASP A 33 72.15 -36.06 -11.94
N THR A 34 72.22 -35.41 -13.12
CA THR A 34 71.12 -34.82 -13.94
C THR A 34 70.99 -35.45 -15.37
N PRO A 35 69.98 -35.14 -16.25
CA PRO A 35 69.12 -33.95 -16.29
C PRO A 35 67.60 -34.09 -16.64
N SER A 36 66.85 -33.06 -16.22
CA SER A 36 65.67 -32.42 -16.86
C SER A 36 64.46 -33.25 -17.34
N GLN A 37 63.35 -33.11 -16.60
CA GLN A 37 61.99 -32.92 -17.16
C GLN A 37 61.30 -31.74 -16.43
N PRO A 38 60.32 -31.05 -17.04
CA PRO A 38 59.69 -29.86 -16.45
C PRO A 38 58.83 -30.21 -15.22
N ILE A 39 58.94 -29.39 -14.17
CA ILE A 39 58.28 -29.59 -12.88
C ILE A 39 56.81 -29.15 -12.94
N THR A 40 55.90 -30.00 -12.50
CA THR A 40 54.49 -29.66 -12.27
C THR A 40 54.35 -28.79 -11.01
N PRO A 41 53.53 -27.70 -11.01
CA PRO A 41 53.30 -26.90 -9.81
C PRO A 41 52.58 -27.69 -8.70
N PRO A 42 52.62 -27.23 -7.44
CA PRO A 42 52.10 -28.00 -6.31
C PRO A 42 50.61 -28.33 -6.42
N GLN A 43 50.26 -29.59 -6.14
CA GLN A 43 48.86 -30.06 -6.11
C GLN A 43 47.97 -29.30 -5.11
N GLN A 44 48.57 -28.55 -4.17
CA GLN A 44 47.87 -27.72 -3.20
C GLN A 44 47.41 -26.37 -3.78
N GLU A 45 48.12 -25.82 -4.76
CA GLU A 45 47.65 -24.67 -5.55
C GLU A 45 46.61 -25.13 -6.57
N GLN A 46 46.84 -26.26 -7.26
CA GLN A 46 45.86 -26.81 -8.20
C GLN A 46 44.54 -27.18 -7.51
N ARG A 47 44.55 -27.76 -6.29
CA ARG A 47 43.32 -27.98 -5.52
C ARG A 47 42.65 -26.68 -5.07
N SER A 48 43.43 -25.64 -4.75
CA SER A 48 42.87 -24.34 -4.39
C SER A 48 42.20 -23.68 -5.61
N GLN A 49 42.89 -23.62 -6.75
CA GLN A 49 42.36 -23.07 -8.00
C GLN A 49 41.20 -23.90 -8.57
N GLN A 50 41.20 -25.23 -8.42
CA GLN A 50 40.05 -26.06 -8.80
C GLN A 50 38.87 -25.88 -7.83
N ALA A 51 39.10 -25.68 -6.53
CA ALA A 51 38.04 -25.36 -5.58
C ALA A 51 37.48 -23.93 -5.78
N GLU A 52 38.32 -22.99 -6.23
CA GLU A 52 37.93 -21.61 -6.50
C GLU A 52 37.20 -21.48 -7.85
N ALA A 53 37.64 -22.20 -8.88
CA ALA A 53 36.91 -22.36 -10.14
C ALA A 53 35.59 -23.13 -9.96
N ALA A 54 35.56 -24.18 -9.11
CA ALA A 54 34.31 -24.87 -8.77
C ALA A 54 33.34 -23.97 -7.97
N ARG A 55 33.86 -23.11 -7.08
CA ARG A 55 33.05 -22.08 -6.40
C ARG A 55 32.56 -20.97 -7.33
N GLN A 56 33.23 -20.74 -8.47
CA GLN A 56 32.73 -19.84 -9.50
C GLN A 56 31.66 -20.53 -10.37
N SER A 57 31.82 -21.81 -10.72
CA SER A 57 30.81 -22.55 -11.51
C SER A 57 29.55 -22.95 -10.71
N GLU A 58 29.57 -22.86 -9.37
CA GLU A 58 28.35 -22.92 -8.54
C GLU A 58 27.50 -21.63 -8.58
N VAL A 59 28.01 -20.51 -9.13
CA VAL A 59 27.33 -19.20 -9.11
C VAL A 59 26.54 -18.89 -10.40
N ASP A 60 27.07 -19.26 -11.57
CA ASP A 60 26.47 -18.97 -12.88
C ASP A 60 25.49 -20.07 -13.35
N VAL A 61 24.42 -20.30 -12.58
CA VAL A 61 23.41 -21.35 -12.85
C VAL A 61 21.99 -20.76 -12.92
N TRP A 62 21.38 -20.82 -14.11
CA TRP A 62 20.06 -20.23 -14.39
C TRP A 62 18.92 -21.25 -14.37
N PRO A 63 17.80 -20.98 -13.68
CA PRO A 63 16.65 -21.88 -13.67
C PRO A 63 15.87 -21.88 -14.99
N LEU A 64 15.25 -23.02 -15.30
CA LEU A 64 14.46 -23.26 -16.49
C LEU A 64 12.96 -23.25 -16.17
N LYS A 65 12.20 -22.46 -16.92
CA LYS A 65 10.74 -22.35 -16.86
C LYS A 65 10.09 -23.18 -17.96
N GLU A 66 9.08 -23.97 -17.61
CA GLU A 66 8.32 -24.75 -18.59
C GLU A 66 7.22 -23.90 -19.25
N LEU A 67 7.10 -23.98 -20.57
CA LEU A 67 6.18 -23.19 -21.39
C LEU A 67 5.51 -24.09 -22.44
N GLU A 68 4.20 -23.93 -22.65
CA GLU A 68 3.51 -24.50 -23.81
C GLU A 68 3.68 -23.54 -25.01
N TRP A 69 4.19 -24.03 -26.15
CA TRP A 69 4.45 -23.18 -27.32
C TRP A 69 4.50 -24.03 -28.61
N PRO A 70 4.00 -23.56 -29.77
CA PRO A 70 3.44 -22.24 -30.06
C PRO A 70 2.00 -22.04 -29.50
N PRO A 71 1.51 -20.79 -29.38
CA PRO A 71 0.22 -20.50 -28.76
C PRO A 71 -0.98 -20.93 -29.61
N ASP A 72 -0.78 -21.08 -30.91
CA ASP A 72 -1.86 -21.27 -31.90
C ASP A 72 -1.98 -22.74 -32.37
N ASP A 73 -1.40 -23.69 -31.63
CA ASP A 73 -1.43 -25.14 -31.90
C ASP A 73 -2.04 -25.89 -30.71
N GLU A 74 -3.05 -26.73 -30.97
CA GLU A 74 -3.71 -27.57 -29.96
C GLU A 74 -2.84 -28.74 -29.48
N THR A 75 -1.84 -29.13 -30.27
CA THR A 75 -0.90 -30.24 -29.99
C THR A 75 0.44 -29.77 -29.43
N ARG A 76 0.56 -28.48 -29.11
CA ARG A 76 1.81 -27.78 -28.76
C ARG A 76 2.70 -28.52 -27.74
N PRO A 77 4.01 -28.66 -28.01
CA PRO A 77 4.95 -29.24 -27.07
C PRO A 77 5.19 -28.36 -25.84
N LYS A 78 5.69 -28.99 -24.78
CA LYS A 78 6.26 -28.32 -23.61
C LYS A 78 7.74 -28.06 -23.87
N ILE A 79 8.11 -26.79 -24.00
CA ILE A 79 9.51 -26.34 -24.11
C ILE A 79 9.99 -25.78 -22.75
N ARG A 80 11.30 -25.51 -22.64
CA ARG A 80 11.90 -24.93 -21.43
C ARG A 80 12.71 -23.70 -21.78
N ILE A 81 12.18 -22.53 -21.42
CA ILE A 81 12.87 -21.24 -21.55
C ILE A 81 13.78 -21.01 -20.34
N ILE A 82 14.83 -20.23 -20.51
CA ILE A 82 15.81 -19.88 -19.50
C ILE A 82 15.39 -18.58 -18.81
N THR A 83 15.58 -18.51 -17.50
CA THR A 83 15.23 -17.34 -16.70
C THR A 83 16.45 -16.74 -15.98
N GLN A 84 16.51 -15.41 -15.92
CA GLN A 84 17.66 -14.63 -15.44
C GLN A 84 17.51 -14.26 -13.96
N ASN A 85 18.60 -14.35 -13.21
CA ASN A 85 18.75 -13.72 -11.90
C ASN A 85 19.08 -12.22 -12.04
N GLU A 86 19.12 -11.47 -10.94
CA GLU A 86 19.31 -10.00 -10.92
C GLU A 86 20.57 -9.49 -11.64
N ASN A 87 21.57 -10.37 -11.84
CA ASN A 87 22.84 -10.07 -12.54
C ASN A 87 23.05 -10.97 -13.78
N GLY A 88 21.99 -11.58 -14.30
CA GLY A 88 22.08 -12.58 -15.38
C GLY A 88 22.46 -12.01 -16.76
N PRO A 89 23.09 -12.81 -17.64
CA PRO A 89 23.53 -12.39 -18.96
C PRO A 89 22.35 -12.25 -19.93
N CYS A 90 21.63 -11.13 -19.82
CA CYS A 90 20.39 -10.84 -20.54
C CYS A 90 20.45 -11.15 -22.03
N GLY A 91 21.52 -10.72 -22.72
CA GLY A 91 21.70 -10.96 -24.15
C GLY A 91 21.89 -12.43 -24.53
N LEU A 92 22.56 -13.22 -23.68
CA LEU A 92 22.72 -14.67 -23.88
C LEU A 92 21.37 -15.37 -23.68
N ILE A 93 20.64 -15.00 -22.63
CA ILE A 93 19.36 -15.60 -22.26
C ILE A 93 18.26 -15.25 -23.29
N ALA A 94 18.19 -14.00 -23.76
CA ALA A 94 17.28 -13.58 -24.83
C ALA A 94 17.60 -14.30 -26.15
N LEU A 95 18.87 -14.42 -26.52
CA LEU A 95 19.32 -15.16 -27.71
C LEU A 95 18.92 -16.64 -27.64
N CYS A 96 19.25 -17.34 -26.54
CA CYS A 96 18.83 -18.73 -26.35
C CYS A 96 17.32 -18.88 -26.37
N ASN A 97 16.57 -18.02 -25.69
CA ASN A 97 15.10 -18.13 -25.62
C ASN A 97 14.44 -17.97 -26.99
N ILE A 98 14.94 -17.09 -27.86
CA ILE A 98 14.42 -16.96 -29.23
C ILE A 98 14.67 -18.24 -30.04
N LEU A 99 15.86 -18.84 -29.93
CA LEU A 99 16.19 -20.10 -30.60
C LEU A 99 15.36 -21.28 -30.05
N ILE A 100 15.12 -21.33 -28.74
CA ILE A 100 14.25 -22.34 -28.10
C ILE A 100 12.79 -22.20 -28.57
N LEU A 101 12.27 -20.97 -28.64
CA LEU A 101 10.91 -20.67 -29.12
C LEU A 101 10.74 -20.95 -30.63
N ARG A 102 11.82 -20.93 -31.41
CA ARG A 102 11.82 -21.34 -32.83
C ARG A 102 11.97 -22.85 -33.02
N GLY A 103 12.41 -23.58 -31.99
CA GLY A 103 12.81 -25.00 -32.09
C GLY A 103 14.22 -25.21 -32.68
N ASP A 104 14.99 -24.13 -32.85
CA ASP A 104 16.36 -24.15 -33.41
C ASP A 104 17.38 -24.81 -32.47
N ILE A 105 17.12 -24.80 -31.15
CA ILE A 105 17.92 -25.47 -30.12
C ILE A 105 17.00 -26.11 -29.05
N VAL A 106 17.46 -27.19 -28.41
CA VAL A 106 16.70 -27.92 -27.38
C VAL A 106 17.56 -28.24 -26.16
N ILE A 107 17.09 -27.90 -24.96
CA ILE A 107 17.76 -28.20 -23.70
C ILE A 107 17.64 -29.70 -23.37
N GLN A 108 18.78 -30.33 -23.08
CA GLN A 108 18.92 -31.78 -22.87
C GLN A 108 19.64 -32.09 -21.53
N PRO A 109 19.23 -33.13 -20.78
CA PRO A 109 18.03 -33.94 -20.98
C PRO A 109 16.74 -33.15 -20.64
N PRO A 110 15.55 -33.57 -21.09
CA PRO A 110 14.32 -32.77 -20.93
C PRO A 110 13.89 -32.52 -19.48
N GLY A 111 14.32 -33.38 -18.54
CA GLY A 111 14.09 -33.20 -17.09
C GLY A 111 15.04 -32.23 -16.40
N ARG A 112 15.99 -31.61 -17.11
CA ARG A 112 16.94 -30.63 -16.57
C ARG A 112 16.18 -29.41 -15.99
N LYS A 113 16.56 -28.97 -14.79
CA LYS A 113 15.94 -27.83 -14.07
C LYS A 113 16.71 -26.51 -14.20
N SER A 114 17.99 -26.55 -14.54
CA SER A 114 18.85 -25.37 -14.67
C SER A 114 19.98 -25.59 -15.68
N VAL A 115 20.64 -24.51 -16.11
CA VAL A 115 21.73 -24.49 -17.09
C VAL A 115 22.88 -23.59 -16.63
N SER A 116 24.12 -23.94 -16.98
CA SER A 116 25.29 -23.08 -16.76
C SER A 116 25.72 -22.35 -18.03
N TYR A 117 26.63 -21.37 -17.88
CA TYR A 117 27.20 -20.61 -18.99
C TYR A 117 27.83 -21.49 -20.08
N GLU A 118 28.67 -22.47 -19.71
CA GLU A 118 29.40 -23.31 -20.66
C GLU A 118 28.47 -24.13 -21.54
N TYR A 119 27.34 -24.56 -20.97
CA TYR A 119 26.32 -25.33 -21.68
C TYR A 119 25.56 -24.47 -22.70
N LEU A 120 25.22 -23.23 -22.35
CA LEU A 120 24.54 -22.31 -23.27
C LEU A 120 25.48 -21.80 -24.37
N ALA A 121 26.72 -21.43 -24.01
CA ALA A 121 27.74 -21.00 -24.95
C ALA A 121 28.10 -22.12 -25.94
N GLY A 122 28.19 -23.37 -25.48
CA GLY A 122 28.40 -24.54 -26.34
C GLY A 122 27.27 -24.74 -27.36
N ILE A 123 26.01 -24.70 -26.91
CA ILE A 123 24.85 -24.85 -27.81
C ILE A 123 24.76 -23.71 -28.83
N ILE A 124 25.06 -22.46 -28.45
CA ILE A 124 25.11 -21.35 -29.41
C ILE A 124 26.26 -21.52 -30.40
N ALA A 125 27.44 -21.95 -29.96
CA ALA A 125 28.56 -22.22 -30.86
C ALA A 125 28.23 -23.34 -31.87
N ASP A 126 27.64 -24.45 -31.41
CA ASP A 126 27.18 -25.54 -32.29
C ASP A 126 26.11 -25.06 -33.29
N HIS A 127 25.15 -24.23 -32.86
CA HIS A 127 24.12 -23.65 -33.74
C HIS A 127 24.72 -22.70 -34.79
N ILE A 128 25.68 -21.84 -34.40
CA ILE A 128 26.38 -20.93 -35.32
C ILE A 128 27.21 -21.73 -36.34
N LEU A 129 27.94 -22.76 -35.91
CA LEU A 129 28.71 -23.65 -36.78
C LEU A 129 27.82 -24.45 -37.74
N ALA A 130 26.57 -24.74 -37.36
CA ALA A 130 25.58 -25.38 -38.21
C ALA A 130 24.87 -24.40 -39.17
N SER A 131 25.07 -23.08 -39.07
CA SER A 131 24.31 -22.06 -39.80
C SER A 131 24.71 -21.97 -41.29
N PRO A 132 23.79 -22.20 -42.25
CA PRO A 132 24.05 -22.02 -43.68
C PRO A 132 24.41 -20.60 -44.16
N LEU A 133 24.56 -19.62 -43.24
CA LEU A 133 25.03 -18.26 -43.54
C LEU A 133 26.52 -18.07 -43.23
N LEU A 134 27.21 -19.10 -42.71
CA LEU A 134 28.61 -19.03 -42.35
C LEU A 134 29.50 -19.07 -43.60
N ASP A 135 30.04 -17.92 -44.00
CA ASP A 135 31.10 -17.86 -45.01
C ASP A 135 32.43 -18.31 -44.36
N PRO A 136 33.05 -19.43 -44.80
CA PRO A 136 34.30 -19.93 -44.23
C PRO A 136 35.52 -19.04 -44.54
N THR A 137 35.34 -17.94 -45.28
CA THR A 137 36.36 -16.92 -45.54
C THR A 137 36.15 -15.63 -44.74
N SER A 138 35.04 -15.49 -43.99
CA SER A 138 34.80 -14.32 -43.14
C SER A 138 35.33 -14.51 -41.71
N ASP A 139 35.89 -13.43 -41.16
CA ASP A 139 36.30 -13.31 -39.75
C ASP A 139 35.10 -13.17 -38.78
N ASP A 140 33.87 -13.12 -39.28
CA ASP A 140 32.67 -12.95 -38.45
C ASP A 140 32.42 -14.11 -37.47
N LEU A 141 32.89 -15.33 -37.78
CA LEU A 141 32.91 -16.43 -36.82
C LEU A 141 33.82 -16.10 -35.62
N THR A 142 35.03 -15.59 -35.88
CA THR A 142 35.98 -15.17 -34.84
C THR A 142 35.35 -14.11 -33.94
N LYS A 143 34.67 -13.12 -34.54
CA LYS A 143 34.01 -12.00 -33.85
C LYS A 143 32.83 -12.43 -33.00
N ALA A 144 32.01 -13.38 -33.48
CA ALA A 144 30.89 -13.91 -32.70
C ALA A 144 31.38 -14.76 -31.52
N LEU A 145 32.36 -15.65 -31.74
CA LEU A 145 32.93 -16.48 -30.69
C LEU A 145 33.73 -15.67 -29.64
N SER A 146 34.42 -14.59 -30.05
CA SER A 146 35.08 -13.67 -29.10
C SER A 146 34.09 -12.79 -28.32
N THR A 147 32.88 -12.60 -28.84
CA THR A 147 31.81 -11.87 -28.14
C THR A 147 31.13 -12.73 -27.07
N LEU A 148 31.07 -14.06 -27.22
CA LEU A 148 30.40 -14.94 -26.25
C LEU A 148 30.86 -14.74 -24.79
N PRO A 149 32.16 -14.74 -24.43
CA PRO A 149 32.62 -14.49 -23.05
C PRO A 149 32.19 -13.14 -22.47
N HIS A 150 31.99 -12.13 -23.32
CA HIS A 150 31.56 -10.80 -22.86
C HIS A 150 30.08 -10.79 -22.47
N THR A 151 29.25 -11.71 -23.00
CA THR A 151 27.82 -11.79 -22.62
C THR A 151 27.59 -11.98 -21.13
N GLN A 152 28.52 -12.62 -20.40
CA GLN A 152 28.49 -12.77 -18.92
C GLN A 152 28.49 -11.43 -18.16
N ARG A 153 28.98 -10.33 -18.76
CA ARG A 153 29.21 -9.04 -18.09
C ARG A 153 28.39 -7.89 -18.69
N GLY A 154 27.43 -8.21 -19.56
CA GLY A 154 26.73 -7.25 -20.41
C GLY A 154 27.44 -7.02 -21.75
N MET A 155 26.66 -6.67 -22.77
CA MET A 155 27.18 -6.28 -24.09
C MET A 155 27.02 -4.78 -24.27
N ASP A 156 28.05 -4.14 -24.81
CA ASP A 156 28.05 -2.71 -25.08
C ASP A 156 27.34 -2.44 -26.42
N LEU A 157 26.11 -1.94 -26.34
CA LEU A 157 25.21 -1.67 -27.46
C LEU A 157 24.85 -0.19 -27.51
N ASN A 158 25.34 0.49 -28.54
CA ASN A 158 25.06 1.90 -28.82
C ASN A 158 23.99 2.02 -29.93
N PRO A 159 22.71 2.31 -29.61
CA PRO A 159 21.61 2.37 -30.58
C PRO A 159 21.61 3.65 -31.41
N VAL A 160 21.08 3.59 -32.65
CA VAL A 160 21.01 4.72 -33.58
C VAL A 160 19.59 5.29 -33.64
N PHE A 161 19.41 6.56 -33.26
CA PHE A 161 18.09 7.18 -33.04
C PHE A 161 17.18 7.28 -34.28
N THR A 162 17.66 6.95 -35.48
CA THR A 162 16.90 7.01 -36.74
C THR A 162 16.50 5.65 -37.31
N GLU A 163 17.11 4.53 -36.88
CA GLU A 163 16.96 3.23 -37.54
C GLU A 163 16.79 2.06 -36.56
N LEU A 164 15.62 1.42 -36.60
CA LEU A 164 15.12 0.41 -35.67
C LEU A 164 16.02 -0.82 -35.39
N SER A 165 16.94 -1.15 -36.30
CA SER A 165 17.88 -2.27 -36.18
C SER A 165 19.35 -1.85 -36.26
N ALA A 166 19.65 -0.55 -36.23
CA ALA A 166 21.00 -0.04 -36.38
C ALA A 166 21.65 0.22 -35.01
N PHE A 167 22.87 -0.31 -34.84
CA PHE A 167 23.70 -0.10 -33.66
C PHE A 167 25.09 0.33 -34.12
N SER A 168 25.59 1.44 -33.59
CA SER A 168 26.93 1.96 -33.87
C SER A 168 28.00 1.08 -33.22
N ALA A 169 29.14 0.95 -33.90
CA ALA A 169 30.33 0.36 -33.30
C ALA A 169 30.99 1.40 -32.37
N SER A 170 30.74 1.30 -31.06
CA SER A 170 31.36 2.20 -30.07
C SER A 170 32.89 2.07 -30.09
N PRO A 171 33.66 3.17 -30.11
CA PRO A 171 35.13 3.13 -30.06
C PRO A 171 35.72 2.45 -28.81
N SER A 172 34.92 2.32 -27.74
CA SER A 172 35.28 1.62 -26.49
C SER A 172 34.88 0.14 -26.46
N SER A 173 34.03 -0.33 -27.38
CA SER A 173 33.49 -1.69 -27.34
C SER A 173 34.44 -2.70 -27.98
N THR A 174 34.86 -3.71 -27.21
CA THR A 174 35.54 -4.91 -27.72
C THR A 174 34.55 -6.00 -28.14
N THR A 175 33.26 -5.68 -28.29
CA THR A 175 32.19 -6.66 -28.52
C THR A 175 31.52 -6.46 -29.87
N HIS A 176 31.26 -7.56 -30.58
CA HIS A 176 30.61 -7.56 -31.90
C HIS A 176 29.20 -8.15 -31.79
N ALA A 177 28.41 -7.64 -30.84
CA ALA A 177 27.08 -8.16 -30.52
C ALA A 177 26.13 -8.26 -31.74
N PRO A 178 26.04 -7.27 -32.67
CA PRO A 178 25.24 -7.42 -33.88
C PRO A 178 25.66 -8.61 -34.77
N THR A 179 26.96 -8.93 -34.83
CA THR A 179 27.48 -10.08 -35.58
C THR A 179 27.04 -11.40 -34.95
N LEU A 180 27.06 -11.50 -33.62
CA LEU A 180 26.58 -12.67 -32.87
C LEU A 180 25.09 -12.93 -33.12
N PHE A 181 24.26 -11.88 -33.05
CA PHE A 181 22.83 -11.97 -33.33
C PHE A 181 22.55 -12.34 -34.80
N ASN A 182 23.25 -11.72 -35.76
CA ASN A 182 23.08 -11.98 -37.19
C ASN A 182 23.47 -13.42 -37.60
N LEU A 183 24.62 -13.95 -37.16
CA LEU A 183 25.01 -15.34 -37.46
C LEU A 183 24.05 -16.36 -36.83
N SER A 184 23.52 -16.03 -35.65
CA SER A 184 22.46 -16.79 -34.96
C SER A 184 21.05 -16.52 -35.52
N ARG A 185 20.91 -15.78 -36.62
CA ARG A 185 19.64 -15.51 -37.33
C ARG A 185 18.57 -14.81 -36.47
N VAL A 186 18.97 -14.11 -35.41
CA VAL A 186 18.08 -13.36 -34.53
C VAL A 186 18.20 -11.87 -34.85
N ARG A 187 17.08 -11.24 -35.21
CA ARG A 187 17.03 -9.81 -35.49
C ARG A 187 17.09 -9.03 -34.16
N LEU A 188 18.06 -8.13 -34.06
CA LEU A 188 18.18 -7.17 -32.96
C LEU A 188 17.42 -5.88 -33.32
N VAL A 189 16.65 -5.34 -32.37
CA VAL A 189 15.84 -4.12 -32.55
C VAL A 189 15.87 -3.22 -31.30
N HIS A 190 15.60 -1.93 -31.46
CA HIS A 190 15.30 -1.03 -30.34
C HIS A 190 14.15 -0.07 -30.68
N GLY A 191 13.51 0.47 -29.63
CA GLY A 191 12.40 1.43 -29.75
C GLY A 191 12.78 2.89 -29.48
N TRP A 192 14.07 3.18 -29.26
CA TRP A 192 14.56 4.54 -28.96
C TRP A 192 14.71 5.41 -30.22
N LEU A 193 13.61 5.65 -30.94
CA LEU A 193 13.63 6.39 -32.20
C LEU A 193 13.16 7.84 -32.03
N ALA A 194 13.87 8.77 -32.66
CA ALA A 194 13.41 10.13 -32.85
C ALA A 194 12.17 10.14 -33.76
N ASP A 195 11.18 10.97 -33.43
CA ASP A 195 10.02 11.25 -34.30
C ASP A 195 10.44 12.28 -35.37
N PRO A 196 10.33 11.99 -36.68
CA PRO A 196 10.63 12.94 -37.77
C PRO A 196 9.85 14.26 -37.73
N GLN A 197 8.76 14.34 -36.95
CA GLN A 197 7.99 15.57 -36.73
C GLN A 197 8.48 16.37 -35.50
N SER A 198 9.41 15.83 -34.71
CA SER A 198 9.98 16.48 -33.52
C SER A 198 11.06 17.51 -33.90
N PRO A 199 11.09 18.69 -33.27
CA PRO A 199 12.20 19.65 -33.42
C PRO A 199 13.59 19.07 -33.11
N ALA A 200 13.67 18.03 -32.26
CA ALA A 200 14.93 17.38 -31.92
C ALA A 200 15.46 16.43 -33.02
N TYR A 201 14.65 16.03 -34.01
CA TYR A 201 15.04 15.05 -35.02
C TYR A 201 16.31 15.44 -35.78
N ALA A 202 16.41 16.68 -36.25
CA ALA A 202 17.57 17.14 -37.02
C ALA A 202 18.89 17.14 -36.19
N ALA A 203 18.80 17.33 -34.87
CA ALA A 203 19.96 17.21 -33.98
C ALA A 203 20.32 15.74 -33.74
N LEU A 204 19.32 14.89 -33.51
CA LEU A 204 19.50 13.44 -33.29
C LEU A 204 19.98 12.70 -34.55
N GLU A 205 19.57 13.11 -35.74
CA GLU A 205 20.03 12.58 -37.03
C GLU A 205 21.50 12.99 -37.33
N LYS A 206 21.88 14.21 -36.95
CA LYS A 206 23.26 14.71 -37.04
C LYS A 206 24.20 13.96 -36.09
N VAL A 207 23.74 13.69 -34.87
CA VAL A 207 24.45 12.99 -33.79
C VAL A 207 24.46 11.47 -34.00
N LYS A 208 23.38 10.91 -34.57
CA LYS A 208 23.10 9.50 -34.86
C LYS A 208 22.87 8.61 -33.65
N ASP A 209 23.82 8.56 -32.71
CA ASP A 209 23.85 7.50 -31.69
C ASP A 209 24.10 8.02 -30.25
N TYR A 210 23.89 7.14 -29.27
CA TYR A 210 23.87 7.50 -27.85
C TYR A 210 25.25 7.93 -27.31
N ASP A 211 26.34 7.30 -27.76
CA ASP A 211 27.68 7.72 -27.36
C ASP A 211 27.97 9.12 -27.92
N ALA A 212 27.64 9.36 -29.20
CA ALA A 212 27.78 10.68 -29.81
C ALA A 212 26.92 11.75 -29.11
N ALA A 213 25.70 11.41 -28.68
CA ALA A 213 24.82 12.30 -27.92
C ALA A 213 25.42 12.66 -26.56
N THR A 214 25.89 11.66 -25.83
CA THR A 214 26.52 11.84 -24.51
C THR A 214 27.79 12.68 -24.64
N ASN A 215 28.63 12.40 -25.64
CA ASN A 215 29.85 13.18 -25.92
C ASN A 215 29.54 14.63 -26.32
N LEU A 216 28.47 14.89 -27.09
CA LEU A 216 28.04 16.26 -27.42
C LEU A 216 27.63 17.04 -26.16
N ILE A 217 26.82 16.42 -25.29
CA ILE A 217 26.35 17.04 -24.03
C ILE A 217 27.54 17.34 -23.11
N VAL A 218 28.44 16.37 -22.89
CA VAL A 218 29.65 16.53 -22.06
C VAL A 218 30.57 17.62 -22.62
N SER A 219 30.73 17.71 -23.95
CA SER A 219 31.51 18.76 -24.61
C SER A 219 30.89 20.14 -24.41
N CYS A 220 29.56 20.26 -24.53
CA CYS A 220 28.86 21.53 -24.37
C CYS A 220 28.80 21.99 -22.91
N ASP A 221 28.61 21.09 -21.95
CA ASP A 221 28.66 21.45 -20.52
C ASP A 221 30.08 21.86 -20.08
N SER A 222 31.11 21.20 -20.63
CA SER A 222 32.51 21.62 -20.46
C SER A 222 32.76 23.04 -21.00
N LEU A 223 32.17 23.39 -22.15
CA LEU A 223 32.23 24.74 -22.71
C LEU A 223 31.38 25.77 -21.93
N MET A 224 30.31 25.34 -21.28
CA MET A 224 29.46 26.16 -20.41
C MET A 224 29.98 26.25 -18.96
N GLY A 225 31.01 25.48 -18.60
CA GLY A 225 31.59 25.44 -17.25
C GLY A 225 30.66 24.84 -16.20
N GLY A 226 29.94 23.75 -16.53
CA GLY A 226 29.05 23.04 -15.61
C GLY A 226 27.60 23.54 -15.56
N ARG A 227 27.29 24.65 -16.26
CA ARG A 227 25.98 25.32 -16.16
C ARG A 227 24.86 24.66 -16.97
N MET A 228 25.13 23.62 -17.76
CA MET A 228 24.05 22.85 -18.40
C MET A 228 23.31 21.97 -17.36
N VAL A 229 23.96 21.68 -16.23
CA VAL A 229 23.41 20.91 -15.10
C VAL A 229 22.57 21.78 -14.13
N GLU A 230 22.86 23.08 -14.02
CA GLU A 230 22.27 23.95 -12.98
C GLU A 230 20.87 24.50 -13.32
N SER A 231 20.45 24.51 -14.60
CA SER A 231 19.31 25.30 -15.08
C SER A 231 17.91 24.74 -14.78
N ILE A 232 17.79 23.65 -14.02
CA ILE A 232 16.53 22.95 -13.70
C ILE A 232 15.72 23.66 -12.58
N GLY A 233 15.88 24.99 -12.46
CA GLY A 233 15.49 25.78 -11.28
C GLY A 233 14.28 26.70 -11.43
N GLU A 234 13.96 27.18 -12.63
CA GLU A 234 12.97 28.25 -12.81
C GLU A 234 12.12 28.11 -14.09
N GLY A 235 10.87 28.57 -14.03
CA GLY A 235 9.93 28.59 -15.16
C GLY A 235 10.18 29.79 -16.09
N GLY A 236 11.35 29.84 -16.72
CA GLY A 236 11.73 30.88 -17.68
C GLY A 236 11.36 30.54 -19.13
N ASN A 237 11.05 31.55 -19.94
CA ASN A 237 11.10 31.42 -21.40
C ASN A 237 12.56 31.23 -21.85
N GLY A 238 12.77 30.59 -23.01
CA GLY A 238 14.11 30.26 -23.53
C GLY A 238 14.92 31.46 -24.04
N ASP A 239 15.41 32.30 -23.13
CA ASP A 239 16.42 33.32 -23.42
C ASP A 239 17.85 32.74 -23.25
N VAL A 240 18.52 32.49 -24.38
CA VAL A 240 19.94 32.10 -24.40
C VAL A 240 20.80 33.27 -23.89
N PRO A 241 21.74 33.05 -22.94
CA PRO A 241 22.54 34.14 -22.38
C PRO A 241 23.35 34.90 -23.44
N LYS A 242 23.24 36.23 -23.44
CA LYS A 242 24.12 37.11 -24.20
C LYS A 242 25.39 37.38 -23.41
N SER A 243 26.54 36.92 -23.90
CA SER A 243 27.86 37.34 -23.45
C SER A 243 28.54 38.17 -24.53
N ASP A 244 28.99 39.37 -24.20
CA ASP A 244 29.73 40.25 -25.11
C ASP A 244 31.19 39.83 -25.32
N THR A 245 31.78 40.37 -26.39
CA THR A 245 33.21 40.41 -26.77
C THR A 245 33.90 39.17 -27.38
N ASP A 246 34.83 39.51 -28.30
CA ASP A 246 35.68 38.75 -29.21
C ASP A 246 35.05 37.65 -30.08
N GLY A 247 35.11 37.90 -31.40
CA GLY A 247 34.47 37.07 -32.42
C GLY A 247 35.47 36.28 -33.26
N THR A 248 35.23 34.97 -33.34
CA THR A 248 35.40 34.19 -34.58
C THR A 248 34.67 32.83 -34.55
N THR A 249 34.13 32.41 -33.40
CA THR A 249 33.54 31.06 -33.18
C THR A 249 32.13 31.06 -32.55
N SER A 250 31.44 32.21 -32.48
CA SER A 250 30.19 32.33 -31.70
C SER A 250 28.99 31.57 -32.28
N ASP A 251 28.71 31.67 -33.58
CA ASP A 251 27.48 31.10 -34.18
C ASP A 251 27.46 29.56 -34.23
N GLU A 252 28.62 28.92 -34.45
CA GLU A 252 28.73 27.46 -34.46
C GLU A 252 28.61 26.88 -33.05
N HIS A 253 29.30 27.48 -32.06
CA HIS A 253 29.13 27.10 -30.66
C HIS A 253 27.70 27.33 -30.16
N ARG A 254 27.05 28.44 -30.54
CA ARG A 254 25.67 28.74 -30.16
C ARG A 254 24.69 27.69 -30.70
N ARG A 255 24.83 27.29 -31.97
CA ARG A 255 24.04 26.19 -32.57
C ARG A 255 24.33 24.84 -31.93
N MET A 256 25.60 24.54 -31.63
CA MET A 256 26.00 23.30 -30.98
C MET A 256 25.39 23.17 -29.56
N ILE A 257 25.28 24.29 -28.83
CA ILE A 257 24.57 24.35 -27.54
C ILE A 257 23.05 24.19 -27.72
N GLU A 258 22.44 24.83 -28.73
CA GLU A 258 21.01 24.64 -29.08
C GLU A 258 20.69 23.17 -29.41
N GLU A 259 21.55 22.51 -30.20
CA GLU A 259 21.46 21.08 -30.52
C GLU A 259 21.66 20.20 -29.28
N ALA A 260 22.64 20.50 -28.42
CA ALA A 260 22.89 19.75 -27.19
C ALA A 260 21.72 19.80 -26.21
N PHE A 261 21.03 20.94 -26.08
CA PHE A 261 19.80 21.05 -25.30
C PHE A 261 18.68 20.17 -25.89
N LEU A 262 18.44 20.22 -27.21
CA LEU A 262 17.43 19.38 -27.86
C LEU A 262 17.70 17.87 -27.71
N VAL A 263 18.97 17.47 -27.78
CA VAL A 263 19.40 16.08 -27.58
C VAL A 263 19.23 15.66 -26.11
N ARG A 264 19.69 16.49 -25.16
CA ARG A 264 19.52 16.23 -23.72
C ARG A 264 18.06 16.09 -23.34
N ASP A 265 17.22 17.05 -23.76
CA ASP A 265 15.80 17.06 -23.45
C ASP A 265 15.06 15.85 -24.07
N PHE A 266 15.53 15.31 -25.20
CA PHE A 266 15.06 14.04 -25.75
C PHE A 266 15.45 12.84 -24.88
N LEU A 267 16.70 12.75 -24.41
CA LEU A 267 17.16 11.67 -23.54
C LEU A 267 16.42 11.70 -22.19
N GLU A 268 16.31 12.87 -21.56
CA GLU A 268 15.59 13.07 -20.29
C GLU A 268 14.08 12.81 -20.40
N SER A 269 13.46 13.10 -21.56
CA SER A 269 12.03 12.85 -21.79
C SER A 269 11.71 11.38 -22.11
N ASN A 270 12.69 10.57 -22.50
CA ASN A 270 12.50 9.17 -22.91
C ASN A 270 13.43 8.21 -22.12
N PRO A 271 13.40 8.22 -20.77
CA PRO A 271 14.35 7.49 -19.94
C PRO A 271 14.24 5.96 -20.05
N THR A 272 13.14 5.44 -20.62
CA THR A 272 12.92 4.01 -20.83
C THR A 272 13.50 3.48 -22.15
N GLN A 273 14.25 4.30 -22.88
CA GLN A 273 14.82 3.97 -24.21
C GLN A 273 13.75 3.49 -25.21
N LEU A 274 12.54 4.02 -25.10
CA LEU A 274 11.38 3.71 -25.94
C LEU A 274 10.55 4.96 -26.15
N THR A 275 10.25 5.30 -27.40
CA THR A 275 9.41 6.45 -27.77
C THR A 275 8.10 5.97 -28.40
N TYR A 276 7.06 6.82 -28.45
CA TYR A 276 5.80 6.45 -29.11
C TYR A 276 6.00 6.18 -30.61
N HIS A 277 6.81 6.99 -31.30
CA HIS A 277 7.18 6.75 -32.71
C HIS A 277 7.97 5.45 -32.88
N GLY A 278 8.87 5.12 -31.94
CA GLY A 278 9.59 3.85 -31.93
C GLY A 278 8.71 2.63 -31.67
N LEU A 279 7.68 2.77 -30.82
CA LEU A 279 6.69 1.71 -30.58
C LEU A 279 5.80 1.45 -31.80
N GLU A 280 5.34 2.51 -32.48
CA GLU A 280 4.63 2.40 -33.76
C GLU A 280 5.51 1.82 -34.87
N SER A 281 6.80 2.19 -34.89
CA SER A 281 7.80 1.63 -35.79
C SER A 281 8.04 0.13 -35.54
N LEU A 282 8.16 -0.30 -34.28
CA LEU A 282 8.25 -1.72 -33.89
C LEU A 282 7.00 -2.50 -34.33
N PHE A 283 5.82 -1.96 -34.08
CA PHE A 283 4.55 -2.58 -34.48
C PHE A 283 4.45 -2.74 -36.00
N THR A 284 4.93 -1.75 -36.76
CA THR A 284 4.86 -1.72 -38.24
C THR A 284 5.95 -2.56 -38.91
N ALA A 285 7.17 -2.58 -38.35
CA ALA A 285 8.35 -3.22 -38.95
C ALA A 285 8.53 -4.71 -38.58
N MET A 286 7.69 -5.24 -37.68
CA MET A 286 7.61 -6.66 -37.34
C MET A 286 6.49 -7.37 -38.13
N HIS A 287 6.78 -8.58 -38.59
CA HIS A 287 5.82 -9.47 -39.22
C HIS A 287 4.93 -10.19 -38.19
N ALA A 288 3.74 -10.60 -38.62
CA ALA A 288 2.86 -11.46 -37.83
C ALA A 288 3.58 -12.74 -37.37
N ARG A 289 3.52 -13.03 -36.06
CA ARG A 289 4.20 -14.14 -35.37
C ARG A 289 5.74 -14.07 -35.38
N GLU A 290 6.37 -12.92 -35.67
CA GLU A 290 7.83 -12.75 -35.61
C GLU A 290 8.35 -12.70 -34.16
N LEU A 291 9.53 -13.28 -33.93
CA LEU A 291 10.31 -13.23 -32.68
C LEU A 291 11.64 -12.50 -32.92
N VAL A 292 11.85 -11.39 -32.20
CA VAL A 292 13.04 -10.53 -32.27
C VAL A 292 13.64 -10.27 -30.88
N CYS A 293 14.89 -9.81 -30.83
CA CYS A 293 15.55 -9.40 -29.60
C CYS A 293 15.43 -7.87 -29.44
N LEU A 294 14.76 -7.41 -28.38
CA LEU A 294 14.51 -5.99 -28.10
C LEU A 294 15.50 -5.45 -27.07
N PHE A 295 16.16 -4.34 -27.40
CA PHE A 295 16.93 -3.52 -26.48
C PHE A 295 16.05 -2.40 -25.89
N ARG A 296 15.96 -2.35 -24.55
CA ARG A 296 15.20 -1.37 -23.75
C ARG A 296 15.81 -1.32 -22.33
N ASN A 297 15.85 -0.15 -21.68
CA ASN A 297 16.41 0.02 -20.33
C ASN A 297 17.85 -0.53 -20.15
N SER A 298 18.69 -0.47 -21.18
CA SER A 298 20.02 -1.09 -21.25
C SER A 298 20.02 -2.61 -21.02
N HIS A 299 18.90 -3.26 -21.30
CA HIS A 299 18.65 -4.69 -21.14
C HIS A 299 18.16 -5.29 -22.47
N LEU A 300 18.27 -6.62 -22.61
CA LEU A 300 17.86 -7.37 -23.79
C LEU A 300 16.78 -8.40 -23.45
N GLY A 301 15.60 -8.24 -24.05
CA GLY A 301 14.44 -9.12 -23.90
C GLY A 301 13.99 -9.73 -25.22
N VAL A 302 13.11 -10.73 -25.15
CA VAL A 302 12.46 -11.31 -26.33
C VAL A 302 11.15 -10.57 -26.60
N LEU A 303 10.96 -10.08 -27.83
CA LEU A 303 9.73 -9.42 -28.29
C LEU A 303 9.04 -10.27 -29.36
N TYR A 304 7.73 -10.46 -29.18
CA TYR A 304 6.86 -11.25 -30.05
C TYR A 304 5.71 -10.39 -30.57
N LYS A 305 5.43 -10.46 -31.89
CA LYS A 305 4.23 -9.86 -32.47
C LYS A 305 3.14 -10.94 -32.64
N ARG A 306 2.24 -11.02 -31.67
CA ARG A 306 1.10 -11.95 -31.69
C ARG A 306 0.04 -11.48 -32.68
N VAL A 307 -0.68 -12.44 -33.26
CA VAL A 307 -2.01 -12.25 -33.87
C VAL A 307 -3.02 -13.04 -33.05
N ASP A 308 -4.19 -12.47 -32.73
CA ASP A 308 -5.26 -13.19 -32.01
C ASP A 308 -6.20 -13.97 -32.96
N GLU A 309 -7.15 -14.72 -32.41
CA GLU A 309 -8.16 -15.48 -33.16
C GLU A 309 -9.08 -14.61 -34.05
N ASN A 310 -9.14 -13.30 -33.80
CA ASN A 310 -9.93 -12.32 -34.55
C ASN A 310 -9.09 -11.61 -35.63
N GLY A 311 -7.77 -11.84 -35.68
CA GLY A 311 -6.83 -11.17 -36.59
C GLY A 311 -6.21 -9.88 -36.06
N HIS A 312 -6.35 -9.55 -34.78
CA HIS A 312 -5.72 -8.37 -34.17
C HIS A 312 -4.25 -8.61 -33.87
N GLU A 313 -3.37 -7.71 -34.32
CA GLU A 313 -1.94 -7.75 -34.02
C GLU A 313 -1.61 -7.05 -32.68
N SER A 314 -0.65 -7.58 -31.91
CA SER A 314 -0.23 -7.00 -30.62
C SER A 314 1.22 -7.37 -30.27
N LEU A 315 1.93 -6.49 -29.55
CA LEU A 315 3.32 -6.68 -29.13
C LEU A 315 3.42 -7.20 -27.69
N TRP A 316 4.29 -8.19 -27.48
CA TRP A 316 4.45 -8.89 -26.20
C TRP A 316 5.92 -9.18 -25.89
N THR A 317 6.38 -8.84 -24.69
CA THR A 317 7.71 -9.18 -24.17
C THR A 317 7.67 -10.44 -23.32
N LEU A 318 8.63 -11.36 -23.51
CA LEU A 318 8.74 -12.60 -22.74
C LEU A 318 9.22 -12.29 -21.32
N VAL A 319 8.52 -12.82 -20.31
CA VAL A 319 8.90 -12.64 -18.90
C VAL A 319 9.99 -13.65 -18.53
N THR A 320 11.23 -13.17 -18.46
CA THR A 320 12.42 -13.99 -18.21
C THR A 320 13.00 -13.86 -16.80
N ASP A 321 12.43 -13.05 -15.90
CA ASP A 321 12.88 -12.95 -14.50
C ASP A 321 12.70 -14.30 -13.76
N ALA A 322 13.77 -14.80 -13.14
CA ALA A 322 13.83 -16.07 -12.42
C ALA A 322 12.88 -16.16 -11.22
N ASN A 323 12.44 -15.04 -10.66
CA ASN A 323 11.40 -15.04 -9.63
C ASN A 323 10.06 -15.58 -10.17
N PHE A 324 9.82 -15.50 -11.49
CA PHE A 324 8.68 -16.13 -12.16
C PHE A 324 8.99 -17.54 -12.71
N ALA A 325 10.15 -18.15 -12.44
CA ALA A 325 10.54 -19.43 -13.06
C ALA A 325 9.52 -20.58 -12.84
N ASN A 326 8.83 -20.57 -11.69
CA ASN A 326 7.80 -21.54 -11.34
C ASN A 326 6.36 -21.07 -11.67
N GLU A 327 6.16 -19.82 -12.09
CA GLU A 327 4.83 -19.20 -12.22
C GLU A 327 4.24 -19.39 -13.63
N GLY A 328 3.42 -20.43 -13.81
CA GLY A 328 2.83 -20.79 -15.10
C GLY A 328 1.83 -19.76 -15.67
N ALA A 329 1.26 -18.87 -14.84
CA ALA A 329 0.31 -17.86 -15.26
C ALA A 329 0.94 -16.59 -15.88
N ILE A 330 2.26 -16.40 -15.75
CA ILE A 330 2.96 -15.19 -16.21
C ILE A 330 4.09 -15.59 -17.17
N ALA A 331 3.80 -15.61 -18.47
CA ALA A 331 4.76 -15.92 -19.54
C ALA A 331 5.13 -14.68 -20.38
N TRP A 332 4.17 -13.78 -20.62
CA TRP A 332 4.36 -12.59 -21.45
C TRP A 332 3.79 -11.34 -20.78
N GLU A 333 4.27 -10.18 -21.19
CA GLU A 333 3.82 -8.84 -20.80
C GLU A 333 3.47 -8.03 -22.06
N SER A 334 2.38 -7.26 -22.07
CA SER A 334 1.99 -6.47 -23.24
C SER A 334 2.79 -5.17 -23.38
N LEU A 335 3.43 -4.95 -24.53
CA LEU A 335 4.12 -3.70 -24.84
C LEU A 335 3.18 -2.71 -25.54
N CYS A 336 2.40 -1.97 -24.76
CA CYS A 336 1.35 -1.06 -25.24
C CYS A 336 1.67 0.44 -25.09
N ASP A 337 2.68 0.80 -24.30
CA ASP A 337 3.09 2.19 -24.01
C ASP A 337 4.62 2.27 -23.76
N ILE A 338 5.10 3.47 -23.41
CA ILE A 338 6.54 3.74 -23.23
C ILE A 338 7.03 3.49 -21.80
N ASP A 339 6.15 3.54 -20.81
CA ASP A 339 6.45 3.61 -19.36
C ASP A 339 5.97 2.40 -18.55
N GLY A 340 5.20 1.48 -19.14
CA GLY A 340 4.63 0.29 -18.51
C GLY A 340 3.32 0.55 -17.76
N ALA A 341 2.73 1.75 -17.85
CA ALA A 341 1.58 2.14 -17.04
C ALA A 341 0.30 1.34 -17.34
N GLY A 342 0.18 0.81 -18.55
CA GLY A 342 -0.92 -0.05 -18.99
C GLY A 342 -0.54 -1.50 -19.29
N SER A 343 0.67 -1.96 -18.91
CA SER A 343 1.11 -3.31 -19.27
C SER A 343 0.30 -4.40 -18.54
N VAL A 344 -0.01 -5.46 -19.27
CA VAL A 344 -0.81 -6.61 -18.80
C VAL A 344 0.02 -7.88 -18.95
N PHE A 345 0.13 -8.63 -17.87
CA PHE A 345 0.78 -9.94 -17.88
C PHE A 345 -0.21 -11.04 -18.30
N VAL A 346 0.26 -12.05 -19.03
CA VAL A 346 -0.54 -13.16 -19.55
C VAL A 346 0.21 -14.49 -19.49
N ASP A 347 -0.53 -15.59 -19.51
CA ASP A 347 0.02 -16.94 -19.53
C ASP A 347 0.56 -17.36 -20.92
N SER A 348 1.04 -18.60 -21.04
CA SER A 348 1.54 -19.18 -22.31
C SER A 348 0.50 -19.22 -23.44
N ARG A 349 -0.79 -19.06 -23.11
CA ARG A 349 -1.94 -19.05 -24.01
C ARG A 349 -2.51 -17.64 -24.19
N PHE A 350 -1.76 -16.60 -23.77
CA PHE A 350 -2.12 -15.18 -23.82
C PHE A 350 -3.44 -14.84 -23.09
N ARG A 351 -3.77 -15.58 -22.04
CA ARG A 351 -4.90 -15.28 -21.15
C ARG A 351 -4.44 -14.33 -20.04
N PRO A 352 -5.19 -13.25 -19.72
CA PRO A 352 -4.85 -12.31 -18.65
C PRO A 352 -4.53 -12.98 -17.31
N ALA A 353 -3.33 -12.72 -16.81
CA ALA A 353 -2.99 -12.93 -15.42
C ALA A 353 -3.60 -11.79 -14.58
N ASN A 354 -4.20 -12.12 -13.43
CA ASN A 354 -4.77 -11.12 -12.53
C ASN A 354 -3.66 -10.44 -11.70
N THR A 355 -2.82 -9.63 -12.33
CA THR A 355 -1.72 -8.92 -11.67
C THR A 355 -2.22 -7.72 -10.85
N ALA A 356 -2.37 -7.94 -9.54
CA ALA A 356 -2.99 -6.99 -8.61
C ALA A 356 -1.99 -6.13 -7.80
N GLY A 357 -1.26 -5.24 -8.49
CA GLY A 357 -0.94 -3.91 -7.95
C GLY A 357 0.37 -3.65 -7.16
N GLY A 358 1.17 -2.71 -7.67
CA GLY A 358 1.92 -1.72 -6.86
C GLY A 358 1.12 -0.40 -6.81
N ASP A 359 1.31 0.54 -5.88
CA ASP A 359 2.62 1.07 -5.50
C ASP A 359 2.92 1.05 -3.99
N TYR A 360 3.90 0.23 -3.60
CA TYR A 360 4.88 0.62 -2.59
C TYR A 360 6.24 0.05 -2.98
N ALA A 361 7.10 0.92 -3.54
CA ALA A 361 8.53 0.72 -3.76
C ALA A 361 8.96 -0.71 -4.19
N GLY A 362 8.70 -1.04 -5.47
CA GLY A 362 9.49 -1.99 -6.26
C GLY A 362 9.80 -3.35 -5.64
N HIS A 363 8.83 -4.29 -5.69
CA HIS A 363 9.13 -5.72 -5.77
C HIS A 363 8.21 -6.40 -6.79
N THR A 364 8.81 -6.89 -7.89
CA THR A 364 8.22 -7.87 -8.80
C THR A 364 8.08 -9.22 -8.09
N ALA A 365 7.14 -10.07 -8.54
CA ALA A 365 7.00 -11.53 -8.27
C ALA A 365 6.91 -12.06 -6.80
N ASP A 366 7.68 -11.49 -5.89
CA ASP A 366 8.01 -11.91 -4.53
C ASP A 366 6.82 -11.85 -3.54
N GLN A 367 5.74 -11.18 -3.91
CA GLN A 367 4.48 -11.24 -3.15
C GLN A 367 3.86 -12.65 -3.22
N ILE A 368 3.95 -13.32 -4.36
CA ILE A 368 3.50 -14.72 -4.53
C ILE A 368 4.50 -15.69 -3.87
N LEU A 369 5.80 -15.44 -3.99
CA LEU A 369 6.84 -16.28 -3.38
C LEU A 369 6.70 -16.34 -1.85
N ARG A 370 6.29 -15.22 -1.22
CA ARG A 370 6.02 -15.13 0.23
C ARG A 370 4.67 -15.70 0.69
N GLU A 371 3.79 -16.09 -0.22
CA GLU A 371 2.59 -16.87 0.08
C GLU A 371 2.83 -18.36 -0.22
N GLN A 372 3.49 -18.70 -1.32
CA GLN A 372 3.87 -20.09 -1.65
C GLN A 372 4.82 -20.70 -0.60
N ALA A 373 5.88 -19.99 -0.18
CA ALA A 373 6.76 -20.49 0.89
C ALA A 373 6.03 -20.70 2.23
N GLN A 374 4.94 -19.97 2.48
CA GLN A 374 4.11 -20.15 3.67
C GLN A 374 3.14 -21.36 3.53
N VAL A 375 2.78 -21.74 2.30
CA VAL A 375 2.02 -22.96 1.98
C VAL A 375 2.92 -24.19 1.96
N GLU A 376 4.15 -24.12 1.44
CA GLU A 376 5.12 -25.23 1.50
C GLU A 376 5.53 -25.56 2.95
N ALA A 377 5.68 -24.55 3.81
CA ALA A 377 5.87 -24.74 5.24
C ALA A 377 4.65 -25.36 5.98
N LEU A 378 3.46 -25.32 5.36
CA LEU A 378 2.25 -26.04 5.81
C LEU A 378 2.14 -27.44 5.18
N ALA A 379 2.71 -27.66 3.99
CA ALA A 379 2.72 -28.95 3.30
C ALA A 379 3.74 -29.93 3.92
N ASN A 380 4.88 -29.45 4.39
CA ASN A 380 5.86 -30.30 5.10
C ASN A 380 5.30 -30.86 6.42
N GLU A 381 4.45 -30.11 7.13
CA GLU A 381 3.71 -30.62 8.31
C GLU A 381 2.76 -31.78 7.96
N ALA A 382 2.32 -31.91 6.70
CA ALA A 382 1.53 -33.05 6.24
C ALA A 382 2.39 -34.27 5.87
N SER A 383 3.62 -34.06 5.36
CA SER A 383 4.58 -35.14 5.12
C SER A 383 5.00 -35.82 6.42
N ASP A 384 5.24 -35.04 7.48
CA ASP A 384 5.53 -35.58 8.81
C ASP A 384 4.32 -36.30 9.41
N PHE A 385 3.09 -35.90 9.07
CA PHE A 385 1.87 -36.61 9.48
C PHE A 385 1.69 -37.97 8.79
N GLU A 386 2.04 -38.10 7.50
CA GLU A 386 2.05 -39.40 6.81
C GLU A 386 3.16 -40.32 7.35
N ILE A 387 4.35 -39.79 7.62
CA ILE A 387 5.45 -40.55 8.25
C ILE A 387 5.09 -40.96 9.68
N ALA A 388 4.43 -40.08 10.45
CA ALA A 388 3.91 -40.41 11.79
C ALA A 388 2.79 -41.46 11.72
N GLN A 389 1.89 -41.42 10.74
CA GLN A 389 0.92 -42.50 10.52
C GLN A 389 1.59 -43.81 10.13
N GLN A 390 2.67 -43.80 9.34
CA GLN A 390 3.43 -45.01 9.03
C GLN A 390 4.10 -45.58 10.29
N LEU A 391 4.81 -44.76 11.07
CA LEU A 391 5.42 -45.18 12.34
C LEU A 391 4.37 -45.69 13.33
N GLN A 392 3.23 -45.02 13.46
CA GLN A 392 2.15 -45.44 14.35
C GLN A 392 1.43 -46.71 13.84
N ALA A 393 1.32 -46.91 12.52
CA ALA A 393 0.81 -48.15 11.94
C ALA A 393 1.80 -49.32 12.11
N GLU A 394 3.12 -49.07 12.02
CA GLU A 394 4.15 -50.05 12.33
C GLU A 394 4.22 -50.36 13.83
N GLU A 395 4.07 -49.39 14.73
CA GLU A 395 3.92 -49.63 16.17
C GLU A 395 2.64 -50.41 16.48
N GLU A 396 1.49 -50.05 15.89
CA GLU A 396 0.27 -50.83 16.06
C GLU A 396 0.40 -52.24 15.45
N GLU A 397 1.12 -52.46 14.35
CA GLU A 397 1.35 -53.82 13.84
C GLU A 397 2.36 -54.58 14.72
N GLN A 398 3.39 -53.93 15.24
CA GLN A 398 4.31 -54.54 16.21
C GLN A 398 3.56 -54.93 17.50
N GLU A 399 2.68 -54.07 18.02
CA GLU A 399 1.87 -54.36 19.19
C GLU A 399 0.80 -55.43 18.87
N ARG A 400 0.14 -55.38 17.71
CA ARG A 400 -0.76 -56.48 17.25
C ARG A 400 -0.01 -57.80 17.10
N ARG A 401 1.24 -57.80 16.62
CA ARG A 401 2.12 -58.98 16.56
C ARG A 401 2.54 -59.43 17.97
N ARG A 402 2.80 -58.51 18.90
CA ARG A 402 3.15 -58.79 20.30
C ARG A 402 1.98 -59.41 21.06
N VAL A 403 0.79 -58.81 20.97
CA VAL A 403 -0.47 -59.35 21.52
C VAL A 403 -0.81 -60.69 20.86
N ALA A 404 -0.63 -60.87 19.55
CA ALA A 404 -0.83 -62.16 18.89
C ALA A 404 0.22 -63.23 19.25
N ALA A 405 1.42 -62.84 19.67
CA ALA A 405 2.43 -63.74 20.22
C ALA A 405 2.16 -64.08 21.71
N GLU A 406 1.60 -63.14 22.47
CA GLU A 406 1.18 -63.33 23.85
C GLU A 406 -0.11 -64.17 23.94
N GLU A 407 -1.06 -63.98 23.02
CA GLU A 407 -2.19 -64.90 22.81
C GLU A 407 -1.72 -66.30 22.40
N ARG A 408 -0.68 -66.44 21.56
CA ARG A 408 -0.09 -67.75 21.25
C ARG A 408 0.52 -68.38 22.49
N ARG A 409 1.36 -67.67 23.24
CA ARG A 409 1.89 -68.14 24.54
C ARG A 409 0.79 -68.54 25.52
N ARG A 410 -0.31 -67.78 25.57
CA ARG A 410 -1.48 -68.06 26.42
C ARG A 410 -2.26 -69.30 25.93
N ARG A 411 -2.39 -69.50 24.62
CA ARG A 411 -2.96 -70.73 24.02
C ARG A 411 -2.05 -71.94 24.21
N GLU A 412 -0.74 -71.79 24.10
CA GLU A 412 0.28 -72.83 24.36
C GLU A 412 0.28 -73.23 25.84
N GLN A 413 0.19 -72.27 26.77
CA GLN A 413 -0.02 -72.54 28.19
C GLN A 413 -1.36 -73.27 28.43
N GLN A 414 -2.45 -72.86 27.79
CA GLN A 414 -3.74 -73.56 27.87
C GLN A 414 -3.69 -74.98 27.28
N GLN A 415 -2.89 -75.22 26.23
CA GLN A 415 -2.68 -76.56 25.64
C GLN A 415 -1.85 -77.50 26.53
N SER A 416 -1.22 -77.00 27.61
CA SER A 416 -0.53 -77.85 28.60
C SER A 416 -1.47 -78.51 29.63
N GLY A 417 -2.75 -78.09 29.72
CA GLY A 417 -3.73 -78.61 30.66
C GLY A 417 -4.48 -79.86 30.16
N ARG A 418 -4.42 -80.98 30.91
CA ARG A 418 -5.14 -82.23 30.59
C ARG A 418 -6.64 -82.16 30.95
N GLN A 419 -7.48 -82.81 30.12
CA GLN A 419 -8.94 -82.95 30.30
C GLN A 419 -9.34 -84.03 31.33
N PRO A 420 -10.63 -84.08 31.74
CA PRO A 420 -11.61 -85.02 31.14
C PRO A 420 -13.06 -84.44 30.98
N VAL A 421 -14.13 -85.05 30.42
CA VAL A 421 -14.47 -86.01 29.32
C VAL A 421 -16.03 -86.00 29.16
N TYR A 422 -16.63 -86.65 28.13
CA TYR A 422 -18.06 -86.74 27.71
C TYR A 422 -18.60 -85.53 26.90
N ALA A 423 -19.06 -85.57 25.63
CA ALA A 423 -19.52 -86.59 24.64
C ALA A 423 -21.03 -86.97 24.72
N PRO A 424 -21.74 -87.32 23.61
CA PRO A 424 -21.49 -87.18 22.14
C PRO A 424 -22.69 -86.43 21.43
N GLN A 425 -23.12 -86.53 20.14
CA GLN A 425 -22.75 -87.25 18.90
C GLN A 425 -23.29 -86.58 17.59
N HIS A 426 -22.85 -87.13 16.44
CA HIS A 426 -23.15 -87.05 14.98
C HIS A 426 -24.60 -86.83 14.42
N GLN A 427 -24.86 -86.67 13.09
CA GLN A 427 -24.13 -87.14 11.86
C GLN A 427 -24.31 -86.26 10.57
N GLN A 428 -23.60 -86.60 9.47
CA GLN A 428 -23.45 -85.83 8.20
C GLN A 428 -24.43 -86.30 7.08
N PRO A 429 -24.55 -85.59 5.92
CA PRO A 429 -23.67 -85.83 4.74
C PRO A 429 -23.25 -84.56 3.92
N PRO A 430 -22.43 -84.66 2.83
CA PRO A 430 -21.75 -83.53 2.15
C PRO A 430 -22.08 -83.31 0.64
N THR A 431 -21.31 -82.41 -0.03
CA THR A 431 -21.16 -82.12 -1.51
C THR A 431 -22.38 -81.53 -2.27
N GLY A 432 -22.25 -80.89 -3.47
CA GLY A 432 -21.11 -80.30 -4.19
C GLY A 432 -21.26 -80.07 -5.72
N GLN A 433 -21.02 -78.82 -6.20
CA GLN A 433 -20.68 -78.35 -7.58
C GLN A 433 -21.66 -78.37 -8.81
N MET A 434 -21.59 -77.26 -9.59
CA MET A 434 -21.90 -77.03 -11.04
C MET A 434 -23.35 -77.19 -11.56
N ALA A 435 -23.81 -76.51 -12.65
CA ALA A 435 -23.23 -75.55 -13.63
C ALA A 435 -24.34 -74.54 -14.10
N GLY A 436 -24.14 -73.49 -14.91
CA GLY A 436 -22.94 -72.95 -15.60
C GLY A 436 -23.27 -71.82 -16.63
N MET A 437 -22.32 -71.52 -17.53
CA MET A 437 -22.33 -70.55 -18.67
C MET A 437 -22.16 -69.03 -18.42
N ARG A 438 -21.56 -68.38 -19.44
CA ARG A 438 -21.19 -66.94 -19.60
C ARG A 438 -22.17 -66.26 -20.61
N ILE A 439 -22.14 -64.99 -21.04
CA ILE A 439 -21.06 -64.06 -21.48
C ILE A 439 -21.46 -62.58 -21.21
N SER A 440 -20.48 -61.68 -21.31
CA SER A 440 -20.48 -60.21 -21.24
C SER A 440 -21.30 -59.52 -22.37
N ASP A 441 -21.42 -58.18 -22.53
CA ASP A 441 -20.46 -57.09 -22.22
C ASP A 441 -21.09 -55.69 -21.97
N SER A 442 -20.23 -54.67 -21.90
CA SER A 442 -20.38 -53.36 -21.23
C SER A 442 -21.08 -52.19 -21.96
N HIS A 443 -21.38 -51.14 -21.17
CA HIS A 443 -21.56 -49.68 -21.47
C HIS A 443 -22.61 -49.16 -22.48
N VAL A 444 -23.30 -48.07 -22.10
CA VAL A 444 -23.16 -46.68 -22.64
C VAL A 444 -24.18 -45.73 -21.96
N THR A 445 -23.92 -44.42 -21.97
CA THR A 445 -24.76 -43.36 -21.38
C THR A 445 -25.79 -42.74 -22.33
N ALA A 446 -26.90 -42.28 -21.76
CA ALA A 446 -27.75 -41.15 -22.17
C ALA A 446 -28.10 -40.96 -23.67
N GLU A 447 -29.37 -41.18 -24.03
CA GLU A 447 -30.06 -40.25 -24.94
C GLU A 447 -31.61 -40.31 -24.87
N GLN A 448 -32.24 -39.47 -25.68
CA GLN A 448 -33.68 -39.20 -25.81
C GLN A 448 -34.41 -40.31 -26.60
N LEU A 449 -35.74 -40.48 -26.42
CA LEU A 449 -36.78 -40.32 -27.48
C LEU A 449 -38.13 -41.03 -27.20
N ALA A 450 -39.15 -40.55 -27.92
CA ALA A 450 -40.51 -41.11 -28.14
C ALA A 450 -41.48 -41.18 -26.93
N GLY A 451 -42.79 -40.92 -27.08
CA GLY A 451 -43.48 -40.34 -28.26
C GLY A 451 -45.02 -40.49 -28.25
N SER A 452 -45.71 -39.56 -28.91
CA SER A 452 -47.18 -39.52 -29.18
C SER A 452 -48.13 -39.24 -27.98
N GLY A 453 -49.31 -38.61 -28.18
CA GLY A 453 -49.78 -37.89 -29.38
C GLY A 453 -51.30 -37.56 -29.43
N LYS A 454 -51.69 -37.00 -30.60
CA LYS A 454 -53.06 -36.71 -31.12
C LYS A 454 -53.81 -35.44 -30.63
N LYS A 455 -54.69 -34.95 -31.53
CA LYS A 455 -55.43 -33.67 -31.55
C LYS A 455 -56.93 -33.95 -31.56
N THR A 456 -57.78 -32.96 -31.21
CA THR A 456 -58.87 -32.38 -32.05
C THR A 456 -59.68 -31.31 -31.29
N LYS A 457 -60.53 -30.44 -31.90
CA LYS A 457 -60.35 -29.42 -32.96
C LYS A 457 -61.72 -28.77 -33.26
N LYS A 458 -61.80 -27.43 -33.30
CA LYS A 458 -62.56 -26.56 -34.25
C LYS A 458 -62.31 -25.08 -33.84
N ASP A 459 -61.80 -24.19 -34.70
CA ASP A 459 -62.36 -23.59 -35.93
C ASP A 459 -63.52 -22.63 -35.62
N LYS A 460 -63.60 -21.39 -36.15
CA LYS A 460 -62.77 -20.62 -37.11
C LYS A 460 -63.05 -19.10 -36.84
N ASP A 461 -62.39 -18.07 -37.37
CA ASP A 461 -61.40 -17.88 -38.45
C ASP A 461 -60.46 -16.67 -38.05
N CYS A 462 -59.64 -15.93 -38.83
CA CYS A 462 -59.43 -15.79 -40.28
C CYS A 462 -58.01 -15.24 -40.63
N VAL A 463 -57.86 -14.83 -41.90
CA VAL A 463 -56.82 -14.06 -42.63
C VAL A 463 -56.35 -12.78 -41.89
N ILE A 464 -55.08 -12.53 -41.51
CA ILE A 464 -53.80 -12.33 -42.28
C ILE A 464 -53.76 -10.91 -42.93
N MET A 465 -52.80 -9.99 -42.70
CA MET A 465 -51.33 -10.09 -42.89
C MET A 465 -50.52 -8.93 -42.23
N LEU A 466 -49.23 -9.19 -41.88
CA LEU A 466 -48.07 -8.27 -41.76
C LEU A 466 -48.16 -6.89 -41.04
N LEU A 467 -47.48 -6.75 -39.88
CA LEU A 467 -46.23 -5.94 -39.73
C LEU A 467 -45.62 -6.07 -38.31
N LYS A 468 -44.38 -5.56 -38.10
CA LYS A 468 -43.62 -5.66 -36.84
C LYS A 468 -44.10 -4.65 -35.78
N PRO A 469 -44.16 -5.01 -34.49
CA PRO A 469 -44.10 -4.05 -33.39
C PRO A 469 -42.63 -3.79 -32.99
N GLN A 470 -42.24 -2.51 -32.92
CA GLN A 470 -41.04 -2.10 -32.19
C GLN A 470 -41.38 -2.01 -30.70
N VAL A 471 -40.43 -2.39 -29.83
CA VAL A 471 -40.51 -2.14 -28.38
C VAL A 471 -39.43 -1.12 -28.04
N GLU A 472 -39.83 0.15 -27.90
CA GLU A 472 -38.91 1.21 -27.50
C GLU A 472 -38.68 1.19 -25.99
N MET A 473 -37.52 0.66 -25.58
CA MET A 473 -36.98 0.89 -24.25
C MET A 473 -36.62 2.38 -24.11
N PHE A 474 -37.36 3.13 -23.30
CA PHE A 474 -37.08 4.55 -23.03
C PHE A 474 -35.73 4.70 -22.30
N THR A 475 -34.69 5.01 -23.07
CA THR A 475 -33.35 5.24 -22.52
C THR A 475 -33.25 6.64 -21.91
N LEU A 476 -32.96 6.70 -20.60
CA LEU A 476 -32.59 7.94 -19.92
C LEU A 476 -31.19 8.38 -20.36
N ARG A 477 -31.12 9.05 -21.53
CA ARG A 477 -29.92 9.70 -22.06
C ARG A 477 -30.25 11.04 -22.71
N GLN A 478 -30.20 12.11 -21.93
CA GLN A 478 -29.80 13.43 -22.44
C GLN A 478 -28.58 13.89 -21.66
N ALA A 479 -27.49 14.17 -22.39
CA ALA A 479 -26.23 14.58 -21.79
C ALA A 479 -26.25 16.08 -21.49
N VAL A 480 -25.97 16.45 -20.24
CA VAL A 480 -25.36 17.76 -19.96
C VAL A 480 -23.91 17.63 -20.41
N ALA A 481 -23.52 18.41 -21.42
CA ALA A 481 -22.18 18.33 -21.99
C ALA A 481 -21.14 19.00 -21.05
N TYR A 482 -20.60 18.23 -20.11
CA TYR A 482 -19.43 18.64 -19.34
C TYR A 482 -18.22 18.70 -20.27
N VAL A 483 -17.87 19.91 -20.72
CA VAL A 483 -16.69 20.17 -21.56
C VAL A 483 -15.46 20.19 -20.64
N PRO A 484 -14.53 19.21 -20.73
CA PRO A 484 -13.31 19.25 -19.92
C PRO A 484 -12.42 20.39 -20.40
N SER A 485 -11.97 21.26 -19.49
CA SER A 485 -11.01 22.30 -19.83
C SER A 485 -9.67 21.69 -20.25
N LEU A 486 -9.15 22.12 -21.40
CA LEU A 486 -7.88 21.65 -21.96
C LEU A 486 -6.70 22.27 -21.20
N VAL A 487 -6.34 21.65 -20.09
CA VAL A 487 -5.18 21.97 -19.24
C VAL A 487 -4.29 20.71 -19.17
N PRO A 488 -2.93 20.82 -19.16
CA PRO A 488 -2.04 19.67 -19.33
C PRO A 488 -2.25 18.49 -18.37
N ARG A 489 -1.98 17.27 -18.85
CA ARG A 489 -2.42 16.00 -18.24
C ARG A 489 -1.58 15.47 -17.06
N ARG A 490 -0.58 16.19 -16.54
CA ARG A 490 0.23 15.71 -15.40
C ARG A 490 -0.49 15.96 -14.06
N GLY A 491 -0.52 14.95 -13.18
CA GLY A 491 -0.89 15.12 -11.75
C GLY A 491 -2.37 15.02 -11.36
N ARG A 492 -3.25 14.41 -12.17
CA ARG A 492 -4.62 14.09 -11.73
C ARG A 492 -4.66 12.76 -10.98
N MET A 493 -5.38 12.72 -9.85
CA MET A 493 -5.65 11.46 -9.15
C MET A 493 -6.64 10.61 -9.98
N PHE A 494 -6.44 9.29 -9.96
CA PHE A 494 -7.24 8.28 -10.64
C PHE A 494 -8.77 8.48 -10.56
N ALA A 495 -9.33 8.93 -9.42
CA ALA A 495 -10.78 9.15 -9.29
C ALA A 495 -11.33 10.26 -10.23
N LEU A 496 -10.48 11.11 -10.82
CA LEU A 496 -10.83 12.15 -11.80
C LEU A 496 -10.86 11.64 -13.24
N TYR A 497 -10.60 10.34 -13.46
CA TYR A 497 -10.63 9.71 -14.78
C TYR A 497 -12.08 9.26 -15.09
N SER A 498 -12.51 9.49 -16.33
CA SER A 498 -13.77 8.96 -16.87
C SER A 498 -13.44 7.95 -17.98
N PRO A 499 -13.58 6.63 -17.74
CA PRO A 499 -13.27 5.60 -18.74
C PRO A 499 -14.12 5.76 -20.00
N ARG A 500 -13.61 5.28 -21.13
CA ARG A 500 -14.43 5.14 -22.35
C ARG A 500 -15.55 4.14 -22.06
N TYR A 501 -16.68 4.30 -22.74
CA TYR A 501 -17.91 3.57 -22.40
C TYR A 501 -17.82 2.04 -22.60
N SER A 502 -16.76 1.57 -23.28
CA SER A 502 -16.36 0.17 -23.51
C SER A 502 -15.65 -0.50 -22.34
N GLU A 503 -15.04 0.25 -21.42
CA GLU A 503 -14.05 -0.25 -20.43
C GLU A 503 -14.56 -0.16 -18.97
N ARG A 504 -15.87 -0.08 -18.77
CA ARG A 504 -16.46 0.24 -17.45
C ARG A 504 -16.56 -0.97 -16.50
N THR A 505 -15.45 -1.30 -15.84
CA THR A 505 -15.45 -2.18 -14.66
C THR A 505 -16.12 -1.46 -13.48
N PRO A 506 -17.16 -2.02 -12.83
CA PRO A 506 -17.84 -1.39 -11.70
C PRO A 506 -16.94 -1.23 -10.47
N THR A 507 -17.09 -0.12 -9.74
CA THR A 507 -16.36 0.21 -8.50
C THR A 507 -16.13 -0.95 -7.53
N PHE A 508 -17.14 -1.79 -7.29
CA PHE A 508 -17.09 -2.85 -6.29
C PHE A 508 -16.80 -4.25 -6.89
N ALA A 509 -16.40 -4.35 -8.16
CA ALA A 509 -16.23 -5.63 -8.86
C ALA A 509 -15.25 -6.58 -8.16
N ASN A 510 -14.08 -6.05 -7.74
CA ASN A 510 -13.01 -6.83 -7.13
C ASN A 510 -13.34 -7.32 -5.70
N GLN A 511 -14.35 -6.72 -5.04
CA GLN A 511 -14.70 -6.99 -3.63
C GLN A 511 -15.12 -8.45 -3.36
N ARG A 512 -15.57 -9.19 -4.39
CA ARG A 512 -15.90 -10.62 -4.28
C ARG A 512 -14.68 -11.54 -4.35
N GLY A 513 -13.56 -11.07 -4.90
CA GLY A 513 -12.33 -11.83 -5.06
C GLY A 513 -11.31 -11.65 -3.93
N LEU A 514 -11.53 -10.71 -3.01
CA LEU A 514 -10.60 -10.47 -1.91
C LEU A 514 -10.56 -11.66 -0.92
N PRO A 515 -9.37 -12.08 -0.47
CA PRO A 515 -9.22 -13.10 0.56
C PRO A 515 -9.83 -12.64 1.90
N ARG A 516 -10.20 -13.60 2.75
CA ARG A 516 -10.56 -13.32 4.15
C ARG A 516 -9.32 -12.89 4.93
N LEU A 517 -9.49 -12.08 5.97
CA LEU A 517 -8.40 -11.80 6.92
C LEU A 517 -8.02 -13.12 7.61
N PRO A 518 -6.78 -13.61 7.49
CA PRO A 518 -6.40 -14.89 8.08
C PRO A 518 -6.47 -14.85 9.61
N VAL A 519 -6.58 -16.03 10.22
CA VAL A 519 -6.20 -16.24 11.62
C VAL A 519 -4.76 -16.77 11.62
N PRO A 520 -3.76 -16.04 12.16
CA PRO A 520 -2.38 -16.50 12.18
C PRO A 520 -2.19 -17.82 12.94
N LYS A 521 -1.10 -18.55 12.66
CA LYS A 521 -0.65 -19.64 13.54
C LYS A 521 -0.33 -19.08 14.94
N LEU A 522 -0.62 -19.84 16.00
CA LEU A 522 -0.40 -19.41 17.38
C LEU A 522 1.08 -19.12 17.68
N ARG A 523 1.98 -20.07 17.38
CA ARG A 523 3.42 -19.95 17.67
C ARG A 523 4.06 -18.67 17.11
N PRO A 524 3.95 -18.34 15.80
CA PRO A 524 4.56 -17.13 15.25
C PRO A 524 3.91 -15.82 15.73
N THR A 525 2.72 -15.86 16.33
CA THR A 525 2.14 -14.70 17.03
C THR A 525 2.78 -14.52 18.41
N LEU A 526 2.97 -15.61 19.15
CA LEU A 526 3.65 -15.59 20.46
C LEU A 526 5.13 -15.20 20.32
N ASP A 527 5.85 -15.70 19.32
CA ASP A 527 7.25 -15.33 19.07
C ASP A 527 7.40 -13.84 18.71
N ARG A 528 6.52 -13.29 17.86
CA ARG A 528 6.50 -11.84 17.55
C ARG A 528 6.18 -10.98 18.78
N TYR A 529 5.28 -11.46 19.65
CA TYR A 529 4.95 -10.79 20.89
C TYR A 529 6.13 -10.78 21.87
N LEU A 530 6.75 -11.94 22.12
CA LEU A 530 7.94 -12.07 22.96
C LEU A 530 9.08 -11.19 22.44
N LYS A 531 9.35 -11.19 21.13
CA LYS A 531 10.33 -10.28 20.51
C LYS A 531 9.99 -8.79 20.71
N SER A 532 8.71 -8.42 20.80
CA SER A 532 8.32 -7.04 21.14
C SER A 532 8.47 -6.68 22.62
N LEU A 533 8.65 -7.67 23.51
CA LEU A 533 8.98 -7.44 24.93
C LEU A 533 10.48 -7.25 25.17
N GLU A 534 11.36 -7.85 24.36
CA GLU A 534 12.82 -7.71 24.45
C GLU A 534 13.29 -6.27 24.77
N PRO A 535 12.90 -5.21 24.02
CA PRO A 535 13.39 -3.87 24.29
C PRO A 535 12.78 -3.26 25.56
N LEU A 536 11.55 -3.62 25.92
CA LEU A 536 10.87 -3.17 27.16
C LEU A 536 11.53 -3.76 28.41
N ILE A 537 11.91 -5.05 28.36
CA ILE A 537 12.65 -5.76 29.42
C ILE A 537 14.08 -5.22 29.50
N ALA A 538 14.69 -4.89 28.36
CA ALA A 538 16.03 -4.30 28.31
C ALA A 538 16.10 -2.86 28.86
N GLU A 539 14.97 -2.19 29.11
CA GLU A 539 14.91 -0.89 29.81
C GLU A 539 14.50 -1.00 31.30
N SER A 540 13.91 -2.10 31.78
CA SER A 540 13.52 -2.20 33.20
C SER A 540 14.71 -2.42 34.15
N GLY A 541 15.76 -3.07 33.66
CA GLY A 541 17.04 -3.23 34.38
C GLY A 541 17.08 -4.36 35.41
N GLN A 542 18.22 -5.06 35.45
CA GLN A 542 18.47 -6.33 36.18
C GLN A 542 17.53 -7.49 35.79
N ASN A 543 18.02 -8.72 35.95
CA ASN A 543 17.26 -9.96 35.74
C ASN A 543 16.52 -10.12 34.39
N ALA A 544 16.90 -9.36 33.35
CA ALA A 544 16.23 -9.36 32.04
C ALA A 544 16.03 -10.76 31.45
N GLU A 545 17.04 -11.62 31.56
CA GLU A 545 16.97 -13.03 31.14
C GLU A 545 15.87 -13.81 31.89
N LEU A 546 15.81 -13.67 33.22
CA LEU A 546 14.79 -14.33 34.06
C LEU A 546 13.38 -13.79 33.77
N GLU A 547 13.24 -12.48 33.57
CA GLU A 547 11.97 -11.83 33.22
C GLU A 547 11.50 -12.22 31.81
N MET A 548 12.42 -12.48 30.87
CA MET A 548 12.10 -13.04 29.56
C MET A 548 11.70 -14.52 29.67
N GLN A 549 12.49 -15.35 30.35
CA GLN A 549 12.18 -16.77 30.61
C GLN A 549 10.82 -16.95 31.30
N LYS A 550 10.42 -16.02 32.18
CA LYS A 550 9.06 -15.97 32.76
C LYS A 550 7.98 -15.89 31.67
N ARG A 551 8.10 -14.99 30.69
CA ARG A 551 7.09 -14.82 29.62
C ARG A 551 7.19 -15.92 28.56
N VAL A 552 8.37 -16.47 28.30
CA VAL A 552 8.53 -17.66 27.44
C VAL A 552 7.70 -18.83 28.01
N ARG A 553 7.84 -19.13 29.32
CA ARG A 553 6.99 -20.15 29.97
C ARG A 553 5.49 -19.82 29.92
N MET A 554 5.10 -18.56 30.19
CA MET A 554 3.69 -18.14 30.07
C MET A 554 3.13 -18.34 28.65
N ALA A 555 3.95 -18.11 27.62
CA ALA A 555 3.57 -18.34 26.23
C ALA A 555 3.47 -19.84 25.90
N GLU A 556 4.38 -20.67 26.41
CA GLU A 556 4.35 -22.14 26.27
C GLU A 556 3.17 -22.77 27.00
N GLU A 557 2.89 -22.34 28.24
CA GLU A 557 1.73 -22.77 29.04
C GLU A 557 0.41 -22.35 28.37
N PHE A 558 0.35 -21.15 27.80
CA PHE A 558 -0.80 -20.70 27.01
C PHE A 558 -0.96 -21.51 25.73
N GLU A 559 0.12 -21.73 24.98
CA GLU A 559 0.14 -22.51 23.73
C GLU A 559 -0.27 -23.98 23.93
N GLN A 560 0.15 -24.61 25.02
CA GLN A 560 -0.21 -25.99 25.35
C GLN A 560 -1.59 -26.10 26.01
N GLY A 561 -2.02 -25.06 26.73
CA GLY A 561 -3.27 -24.99 27.47
C GLY A 561 -4.38 -24.19 26.77
N ILE A 562 -4.88 -23.15 27.45
CA ILE A 562 -6.09 -22.41 27.06
C ILE A 562 -5.95 -21.66 25.72
N GLY A 563 -4.74 -21.27 25.33
CA GLY A 563 -4.46 -20.60 24.06
C GLY A 563 -4.74 -21.47 22.84
N LYS A 564 -4.44 -22.78 22.90
CA LYS A 564 -4.83 -23.75 21.85
C LYS A 564 -6.35 -23.83 21.68
N LEU A 565 -7.09 -23.75 22.80
CA LEU A 565 -8.55 -23.78 22.78
C LEU A 565 -9.14 -22.43 22.32
N ALA A 566 -8.51 -21.29 22.67
CA ALA A 566 -8.85 -19.98 22.14
C ALA A 566 -8.59 -19.88 20.62
N GLN A 567 -7.48 -20.43 20.13
CA GLN A 567 -7.12 -20.53 18.71
C GLN A 567 -8.18 -21.33 17.93
N ALA A 568 -8.58 -22.51 18.43
CA ALA A 568 -9.63 -23.31 17.80
C ALA A 568 -10.96 -22.55 17.71
N ARG A 569 -11.39 -21.91 18.81
CA ARG A 569 -12.60 -21.07 18.84
C ARG A 569 -12.52 -19.88 17.87
N LEU A 570 -11.35 -19.29 17.70
CA LEU A 570 -11.15 -18.16 16.77
C LEU A 570 -11.24 -18.60 15.30
N ILE A 571 -10.75 -19.80 14.99
CA ILE A 571 -10.90 -20.43 13.67
C ILE A 571 -12.36 -20.80 13.41
N ASP A 572 -13.05 -21.40 14.39
CA ASP A 572 -14.50 -21.67 14.32
C ASP A 572 -15.31 -20.38 14.10
N LEU A 573 -14.91 -19.28 14.75
CA LEU A 573 -15.52 -17.97 14.56
C LEU A 573 -15.28 -17.40 13.16
N ASP A 574 -14.07 -17.53 12.58
CA ASP A 574 -13.85 -17.08 11.20
C ASP A 574 -14.69 -17.90 10.22
N ASN A 575 -14.71 -19.23 10.38
CA ASN A 575 -15.56 -20.14 9.59
C ASN A 575 -17.05 -19.75 9.64
N ALA A 576 -17.52 -19.19 10.77
CA ALA A 576 -18.88 -18.70 10.94
C ALA A 576 -19.11 -17.23 10.51
N SER A 577 -18.06 -16.44 10.25
CA SER A 577 -18.15 -15.01 9.95
C SER A 577 -18.32 -14.74 8.45
N GLU A 578 -19.19 -13.80 8.06
CA GLU A 578 -19.48 -13.50 6.65
C GLU A 578 -18.27 -12.95 5.87
N ASN A 579 -17.46 -12.10 6.51
CA ASN A 579 -16.39 -11.33 5.86
C ASN A 579 -15.03 -11.58 6.49
N ASN A 580 -14.91 -11.37 7.80
CA ASN A 580 -13.77 -11.79 8.60
C ASN A 580 -14.08 -11.79 10.11
N TRP A 581 -13.41 -12.68 10.84
CA TRP A 581 -13.53 -12.84 12.30
C TRP A 581 -13.39 -11.54 13.10
N LEU A 582 -12.51 -10.61 12.69
CA LEU A 582 -12.13 -9.44 13.49
C LEU A 582 -13.19 -8.33 13.44
N ASN A 583 -13.54 -7.88 12.23
CA ASN A 583 -14.38 -6.72 12.01
C ASN A 583 -15.87 -7.03 12.20
N ASP A 584 -16.32 -8.24 11.85
CA ASP A 584 -17.73 -8.60 11.95
C ASP A 584 -18.16 -8.84 13.42
N ASN A 585 -17.23 -9.27 14.29
CA ASN A 585 -17.53 -9.64 15.68
C ASN A 585 -17.03 -8.63 16.73
N PHE A 586 -15.79 -8.13 16.61
CA PHE A 586 -15.09 -7.49 17.72
C PHE A 586 -14.69 -6.03 17.48
N TRP A 587 -13.97 -5.73 16.39
CA TRP A 587 -13.17 -4.50 16.29
C TRP A 587 -14.00 -3.23 16.41
N MET A 588 -15.14 -3.17 15.70
CA MET A 588 -16.11 -2.07 15.79
C MET A 588 -16.54 -1.79 17.24
N LYS A 589 -16.82 -2.85 18.00
CA LYS A 589 -17.26 -2.75 19.41
C LYS A 589 -16.09 -2.37 20.31
N LYS A 590 -15.09 -3.23 20.41
CA LYS A 590 -14.03 -3.14 21.41
C LYS A 590 -13.10 -1.93 21.23
N ALA A 591 -12.80 -1.53 19.99
CA ALA A 591 -11.92 -0.40 19.74
C ALA A 591 -12.63 0.97 19.69
N TYR A 592 -13.96 0.98 19.49
CA TYR A 592 -14.70 2.24 19.34
C TYR A 592 -15.98 2.28 20.18
N HIS A 593 -16.94 1.37 19.97
CA HIS A 593 -18.29 1.49 20.55
C HIS A 593 -18.38 1.13 22.04
N GLU A 594 -17.43 0.39 22.61
CA GLU A 594 -17.33 0.10 24.05
C GLU A 594 -16.47 1.14 24.79
N TRP A 595 -15.76 2.02 24.08
CA TRP A 595 -14.98 3.09 24.69
C TRP A 595 -15.90 4.23 25.18
N ARG A 596 -15.64 4.73 26.40
CA ARG A 596 -16.47 5.73 27.10
C ARG A 596 -15.97 7.17 27.01
N ALA A 597 -14.72 7.39 26.61
CA ALA A 597 -14.18 8.75 26.51
C ALA A 597 -14.98 9.63 25.52
N PRO A 598 -15.02 10.95 25.74
CA PRO A 598 -15.55 11.91 24.78
C PRO A 598 -14.89 11.76 23.40
N LEU A 599 -15.68 11.83 22.33
CA LEU A 599 -15.15 11.71 20.95
C LEU A 599 -14.32 12.93 20.54
N LEU A 600 -14.75 14.11 20.99
CA LEU A 600 -14.05 15.39 20.85
C LEU A 600 -12.56 15.23 21.17
N ILE A 601 -11.71 15.52 20.19
CA ILE A 601 -10.24 15.39 20.18
C ILE A 601 -9.72 13.94 20.34
N ASN A 602 -10.24 13.16 21.30
CA ASN A 602 -9.69 11.84 21.64
C ASN A 602 -9.99 10.74 20.60
N SER A 603 -11.06 10.90 19.80
CA SER A 603 -11.48 9.91 18.80
C SER A 603 -11.73 10.50 17.41
N ASN A 604 -12.22 11.74 17.32
CA ASN A 604 -12.48 12.36 16.02
C ASN A 604 -11.18 12.77 15.32
N TRP A 605 -10.96 12.25 14.11
CA TRP A 605 -9.87 12.68 13.22
C TRP A 605 -10.18 14.04 12.58
N TRP A 606 -9.16 14.75 12.10
CA TRP A 606 -9.33 15.99 11.32
C TRP A 606 -8.42 16.06 10.09
N LEU A 607 -8.91 16.75 9.05
CA LEU A 607 -8.20 17.07 7.81
C LEU A 607 -8.32 18.58 7.55
N LEU A 608 -7.20 19.26 7.31
CA LEU A 608 -7.15 20.69 6.99
C LEU A 608 -7.02 20.85 5.48
N LEU A 609 -7.99 21.49 4.84
CA LEU A 609 -8.02 21.63 3.38
C LEU A 609 -7.36 22.95 2.96
N GLN A 610 -6.72 22.97 1.79
CA GLN A 610 -6.24 24.24 1.25
C GLN A 610 -7.38 25.23 0.95
N HIS A 611 -7.06 26.51 1.13
CA HIS A 611 -7.86 27.61 0.61
C HIS A 611 -8.07 27.43 -0.89
N ASP A 612 -9.27 27.75 -1.37
CA ASP A 612 -9.51 27.83 -2.79
C ASP A 612 -8.75 29.00 -3.42
N SER A 613 -8.22 28.81 -4.62
CA SER A 613 -7.50 29.86 -5.35
C SER A 613 -8.40 30.97 -5.87
N THR A 614 -9.72 30.76 -5.91
CA THR A 614 -10.70 31.77 -6.35
C THR A 614 -11.18 32.72 -5.24
N ILE A 615 -10.96 32.39 -3.97
CA ILE A 615 -11.34 33.26 -2.85
C ILE A 615 -10.41 34.49 -2.83
N PRO A 616 -10.94 35.73 -2.91
CA PRO A 616 -10.12 36.94 -2.96
C PRO A 616 -9.16 37.05 -1.77
N ASP A 617 -7.93 37.49 -2.02
CA ASP A 617 -6.89 37.49 -0.98
C ASP A 617 -7.23 38.35 0.24
N HIS A 618 -8.04 39.41 0.12
CA HIS A 618 -8.50 40.21 1.25
C HIS A 618 -9.52 39.49 2.16
N ILE A 619 -10.19 38.45 1.67
CA ILE A 619 -11.00 37.54 2.48
C ILE A 619 -10.09 36.43 3.02
N LYS A 620 -9.38 35.74 2.14
CA LYS A 620 -8.51 34.59 2.44
C LYS A 620 -7.39 34.89 3.45
N SER A 621 -6.83 36.10 3.44
CA SER A 621 -5.80 36.54 4.40
C SER A 621 -6.34 37.05 5.73
N HIS A 622 -7.68 37.19 5.88
CA HIS A 622 -8.30 37.54 7.14
C HIS A 622 -7.97 36.47 8.19
N ASP A 623 -7.36 36.87 9.30
CA ASP A 623 -6.83 35.94 10.30
C ASP A 623 -7.79 35.68 11.47
N GLY A 624 -8.78 36.57 11.68
CA GLY A 624 -9.73 36.55 12.79
C GLY A 624 -9.54 37.70 13.80
N THR A 625 -8.55 38.57 13.62
CA THR A 625 -8.24 39.68 14.57
C THR A 625 -9.12 40.93 14.38
N CYS A 626 -9.89 41.02 13.30
CA CYS A 626 -10.78 42.14 12.99
C CYS A 626 -12.13 41.67 12.42
N SER A 627 -12.98 42.63 12.03
CA SER A 627 -14.22 42.37 11.27
C SER A 627 -13.97 42.32 9.77
N LEU A 628 -14.68 41.44 9.07
CA LEU A 628 -14.79 41.44 7.62
C LEU A 628 -15.55 42.69 7.15
N THR A 629 -14.95 43.41 6.20
CA THR A 629 -15.53 44.66 5.64
C THR A 629 -16.79 44.45 4.80
N GLN A 630 -17.05 43.22 4.36
CA GLN A 630 -18.19 42.83 3.52
C GLN A 630 -18.95 41.60 4.08
N GLY A 631 -18.88 41.38 5.40
CA GLY A 631 -19.59 40.28 6.07
C GLY A 631 -21.03 40.65 6.49
N VAL A 632 -21.96 39.70 6.33
CA VAL A 632 -23.31 39.76 6.92
C VAL A 632 -23.19 39.47 8.42
N LYS A 633 -23.48 40.46 9.26
CA LYS A 633 -23.34 40.34 10.72
C LYS A 633 -24.53 39.63 11.36
N LEU A 634 -24.27 38.72 12.29
CA LEU A 634 -25.29 38.09 13.11
C LEU A 634 -25.58 38.93 14.37
N PRO A 635 -26.82 39.03 14.87
CA PRO A 635 -27.17 39.90 16.00
C PRO A 635 -26.56 39.47 17.34
N THR A 636 -26.21 38.20 17.52
CA THR A 636 -25.45 37.74 18.72
C THR A 636 -23.94 37.97 18.63
N GLY A 637 -23.43 38.37 17.45
CA GLY A 637 -22.01 38.46 17.13
C GLY A 637 -21.59 37.43 16.07
N GLY A 638 -20.47 37.72 15.42
CA GLY A 638 -20.01 36.93 14.27
C GLY A 638 -20.55 37.44 12.92
N GLU A 639 -19.90 36.99 11.85
CA GLU A 639 -20.00 37.55 10.50
C GLU A 639 -19.85 36.44 9.45
N ILE A 640 -20.80 36.36 8.51
CA ILE A 640 -20.83 35.39 7.41
C ILE A 640 -20.44 36.07 6.10
N SER A 641 -19.61 35.42 5.27
CA SER A 641 -19.20 35.97 3.96
C SER A 641 -19.78 35.21 2.77
N ASP A 642 -19.95 35.92 1.64
CA ASP A 642 -20.22 35.34 0.32
C ASP A 642 -19.34 34.13 0.01
N TRP A 643 -18.05 34.23 0.32
CA TRP A 643 -17.07 33.22 -0.03
C TRP A 643 -17.10 32.01 0.91
N GLN A 644 -17.48 32.18 2.17
CA GLN A 644 -17.81 31.07 3.06
C GLN A 644 -19.01 30.27 2.53
N ILE A 645 -20.11 30.95 2.16
CA ILE A 645 -21.32 30.29 1.65
C ILE A 645 -21.08 29.63 0.28
N ARG A 646 -20.36 30.28 -0.64
CA ARG A 646 -19.95 29.68 -1.93
C ARG A 646 -18.99 28.50 -1.74
N ARG A 647 -18.02 28.58 -0.82
CA ARG A 647 -17.12 27.47 -0.51
C ARG A 647 -17.91 26.28 0.04
N ALA A 648 -18.78 26.50 1.02
CA ALA A 648 -19.66 25.45 1.55
C ALA A 648 -20.54 24.81 0.46
N ALA A 649 -21.22 25.62 -0.36
CA ALA A 649 -22.08 25.14 -1.44
C ALA A 649 -21.32 24.35 -2.53
N TRP A 650 -20.11 24.78 -2.90
CA TRP A 650 -19.24 24.06 -3.85
C TRP A 650 -18.81 22.70 -3.27
N LEU A 651 -18.35 22.67 -2.01
CA LEU A 651 -17.91 21.45 -1.34
C LEU A 651 -19.06 20.44 -1.18
N VAL A 652 -20.26 20.90 -0.81
CA VAL A 652 -21.47 20.07 -0.77
C VAL A 652 -21.76 19.50 -2.17
N SER A 653 -21.84 20.36 -3.20
CA SER A 653 -22.10 19.93 -4.58
C SER A 653 -21.10 18.87 -5.05
N ARG A 654 -19.83 18.96 -4.64
CA ARG A 654 -18.76 18.01 -4.95
C ARG A 654 -18.81 16.72 -4.13
N LEU A 655 -19.17 16.78 -2.85
CA LEU A 655 -19.44 15.61 -2.01
C LEU A 655 -20.64 14.82 -2.54
N MET A 656 -21.69 15.50 -2.99
CA MET A 656 -22.87 14.88 -3.60
C MET A 656 -22.51 14.23 -4.94
N ASN A 657 -21.75 14.92 -5.81
CA ASN A 657 -21.26 14.32 -7.06
C ASN A 657 -20.38 13.08 -6.83
N PHE A 658 -19.52 13.08 -5.81
CA PHE A 658 -18.74 11.91 -5.45
C PHE A 658 -19.63 10.75 -4.99
N LYS A 659 -20.65 11.03 -4.16
CA LYS A 659 -21.63 10.04 -3.73
C LYS A 659 -22.45 9.49 -4.89
N GLU A 660 -22.93 10.34 -5.81
CA GLU A 660 -23.63 9.91 -7.04
C GLU A 660 -22.78 8.91 -7.84
N ARG A 661 -21.47 9.19 -8.01
CA ARG A 661 -20.55 8.26 -8.70
C ARG A 661 -20.27 6.98 -7.92
N LEU A 662 -20.13 7.06 -6.60
CA LEU A 662 -19.94 5.90 -5.72
C LEU A 662 -21.17 4.98 -5.72
N ASP A 663 -22.38 5.55 -5.72
CA ASP A 663 -23.63 4.81 -5.77
C ASP A 663 -23.86 4.18 -7.14
N ALA A 664 -23.61 4.93 -8.23
CA ALA A 664 -23.66 4.46 -9.61
C ALA A 664 -22.53 3.48 -10.00
N GLN A 665 -21.54 3.29 -9.13
CA GLN A 665 -20.33 2.49 -9.36
C GLN A 665 -19.47 2.99 -10.54
N ASP A 666 -19.47 4.31 -10.79
CA ASP A 666 -18.72 5.01 -11.86
C ASP A 666 -17.44 5.68 -11.33
N ILE A 667 -16.81 5.03 -10.35
CA ILE A 667 -15.41 5.22 -9.94
C ILE A 667 -14.71 3.90 -10.22
N TYR A 668 -13.86 3.82 -11.24
CA TYR A 668 -13.25 2.55 -11.67
C TYR A 668 -12.49 1.89 -10.49
N PRO A 669 -12.38 0.55 -10.43
CA PRO A 669 -11.51 -0.12 -9.46
C PRO A 669 -10.09 -0.17 -10.04
N ASP A 670 -9.23 0.75 -9.59
CA ASP A 670 -7.80 0.71 -9.91
C ASP A 670 -7.15 -0.55 -9.31
N SER A 671 -5.95 -0.92 -9.77
CA SER A 671 -5.10 -1.94 -9.15
C SER A 671 -4.00 -1.32 -8.26
N SER A 672 -3.80 0.00 -8.33
CA SER A 672 -2.59 0.75 -7.94
C SER A 672 -2.11 0.78 -6.45
N ARG A 673 -2.40 -0.22 -5.62
CA ARG A 673 -2.36 -0.23 -4.12
C ARG A 673 -3.33 0.77 -3.48
N THR A 674 -3.45 1.96 -4.06
CA THR A 674 -4.63 2.84 -3.97
C THR A 674 -5.91 2.13 -4.45
N GLY A 675 -5.83 1.13 -5.34
CA GLY A 675 -7.01 0.48 -5.94
C GLY A 675 -8.10 -0.07 -5.01
N LEU A 676 -7.74 -0.59 -3.84
CA LEU A 676 -8.69 -1.24 -2.91
C LEU A 676 -9.43 -0.26 -1.97
N TRP A 677 -9.54 1.02 -2.34
CA TRP A 677 -10.29 2.02 -1.58
C TRP A 677 -11.79 1.75 -1.48
N PHE A 678 -12.40 1.36 -2.59
CA PHE A 678 -13.84 1.47 -2.77
C PHE A 678 -14.60 0.23 -2.32
N ASN A 679 -14.42 -0.09 -1.05
CA ASN A 679 -15.15 -1.13 -0.34
C ASN A 679 -16.33 -0.50 0.44
N GLY A 680 -17.11 -1.32 1.16
CA GLY A 680 -18.21 -0.85 2.01
C GLY A 680 -17.93 0.39 2.89
N PRO A 681 -16.72 0.58 3.47
CA PRO A 681 -16.41 1.76 4.29
C PRO A 681 -16.48 3.12 3.56
N ALA A 682 -16.34 3.17 2.23
CA ALA A 682 -16.53 4.44 1.49
C ALA A 682 -18.01 4.90 1.52
N ARG A 683 -18.96 3.96 1.46
CA ARG A 683 -20.40 4.25 1.63
C ARG A 683 -20.72 4.68 3.07
N ARG A 684 -19.97 4.16 4.06
CA ARG A 684 -20.13 4.50 5.50
C ARG A 684 -19.69 5.92 5.88
N LEU A 685 -19.16 6.73 4.96
CA LEU A 685 -18.91 8.14 5.27
C LEU A 685 -20.20 8.99 5.19
N PHE A 686 -21.22 8.52 4.47
CA PHE A 686 -22.48 9.25 4.25
C PHE A 686 -23.67 8.62 5.00
N ASN A 687 -24.67 9.44 5.33
CA ASN A 687 -25.94 9.01 5.95
C ASN A 687 -25.77 8.29 7.30
N LEU A 688 -24.66 8.57 7.99
CA LEU A 688 -24.18 7.76 9.10
C LEU A 688 -23.87 8.60 10.35
N THR A 689 -24.22 8.08 11.53
CA THR A 689 -24.09 8.73 12.83
C THR A 689 -23.94 7.67 13.92
N ARG A 690 -23.02 7.92 14.85
CA ARG A 690 -22.81 7.09 16.03
C ARG A 690 -23.82 7.46 17.11
N ILE A 691 -24.63 6.50 17.51
CA ILE A 691 -25.67 6.66 18.53
C ILE A 691 -25.07 6.28 19.88
N PRO A 692 -25.07 7.17 20.88
CA PRO A 692 -24.57 6.86 22.21
C PRO A 692 -25.48 5.83 22.91
N LYS A 693 -24.88 4.91 23.67
CA LYS A 693 -25.58 3.93 24.50
C LYS A 693 -24.83 3.68 25.81
N PRO A 694 -25.52 3.22 26.89
CA PRO A 694 -24.90 3.10 28.21
C PRO A 694 -23.65 2.21 28.25
N GLU A 695 -23.63 1.09 27.53
CA GLU A 695 -22.54 0.10 27.59
C GLU A 695 -21.86 -0.16 26.24
N CYS A 696 -22.55 0.00 25.11
CA CYS A 696 -22.00 -0.20 23.78
C CYS A 696 -22.77 0.65 22.76
N ASP A 697 -22.14 1.72 22.28
CA ASP A 697 -22.66 2.61 21.22
C ASP A 697 -23.02 1.78 19.98
N MET A 698 -23.78 2.38 19.07
CA MET A 698 -24.12 1.73 17.80
C MET A 698 -24.05 2.73 16.65
N ILE A 699 -24.15 2.23 15.43
CA ILE A 699 -24.39 3.07 14.25
C ILE A 699 -25.88 3.06 13.92
N ASN A 700 -26.41 4.19 13.43
CA ASN A 700 -27.78 4.30 12.94
C ASN A 700 -28.09 3.30 11.81
N ALA A 701 -29.37 2.94 11.67
CA ALA A 701 -29.82 2.24 10.48
C ALA A 701 -29.65 3.12 9.23
N GLN A 702 -29.28 2.52 8.09
CA GLN A 702 -29.23 3.24 6.82
C GLN A 702 -30.64 3.74 6.44
N PRO A 703 -30.81 5.02 6.08
CA PRO A 703 -32.12 5.56 5.72
C PRO A 703 -32.63 4.99 4.39
N PRO A 704 -33.96 4.90 4.19
CA PRO A 704 -34.53 4.68 2.86
C PRO A 704 -34.04 5.75 1.86
N GLU A 705 -33.82 5.36 0.61
CA GLU A 705 -33.16 6.21 -0.42
C GLU A 705 -33.80 7.59 -0.64
N LYS A 706 -35.10 7.76 -0.33
CA LYS A 706 -35.81 9.04 -0.41
C LYS A 706 -35.60 9.93 0.82
N ASN A 707 -35.38 9.34 1.98
CA ASN A 707 -35.37 10.01 3.28
C ASN A 707 -33.98 10.55 3.66
N GLY A 708 -32.91 10.03 3.07
CA GLY A 708 -31.52 10.47 3.32
C GLY A 708 -30.99 11.54 2.36
N ARG A 709 -31.84 12.39 1.77
CA ARG A 709 -31.51 13.31 0.65
C ARG A 709 -31.10 14.73 1.04
N HIS A 710 -30.94 14.98 2.33
CA HIS A 710 -30.54 16.25 2.93
C HIS A 710 -29.17 16.18 3.61
N ILE A 711 -28.62 17.36 3.89
CA ILE A 711 -27.49 17.58 4.80
C ILE A 711 -27.96 18.28 6.07
N HIS A 712 -27.22 18.10 7.16
CA HIS A 712 -27.38 18.85 8.40
C HIS A 712 -26.53 20.12 8.33
N ILE A 713 -27.09 21.27 8.68
CA ILE A 713 -26.39 22.55 8.76
C ILE A 713 -26.39 23.01 10.22
N MET A 714 -25.23 23.43 10.70
CA MET A 714 -25.06 24.12 11.97
C MET A 714 -24.55 25.54 11.71
N LEU A 715 -25.24 26.53 12.27
CA LEU A 715 -24.84 27.94 12.22
C LEU A 715 -25.11 28.58 13.58
N ASN A 716 -24.05 28.94 14.31
CA ASN A 716 -24.15 29.51 15.66
C ASN A 716 -25.01 28.66 16.61
N ASP A 717 -24.74 27.35 16.64
CA ASP A 717 -25.50 26.30 17.35
C ASP A 717 -26.93 26.03 16.83
N TRP A 718 -27.52 26.88 15.98
CA TRP A 718 -28.80 26.60 15.34
C TRP A 718 -28.67 25.44 14.35
N CYS A 719 -29.57 24.46 14.47
CA CYS A 719 -29.55 23.23 13.68
C CYS A 719 -30.64 23.27 12.58
N TYR A 720 -30.28 22.88 11.36
CA TYR A 720 -31.18 22.86 10.21
C TYR A 720 -30.93 21.62 9.33
N THR A 721 -31.92 21.19 8.55
CA THR A 721 -31.70 20.34 7.37
C THR A 721 -31.87 21.13 6.09
N VAL A 722 -30.98 20.93 5.12
CA VAL A 722 -31.08 21.46 3.75
C VAL A 722 -31.15 20.29 2.77
N GLN A 723 -32.19 20.25 1.93
CA GLN A 723 -32.31 19.25 0.86
C GLN A 723 -31.29 19.56 -0.25
N VAL A 724 -30.56 18.54 -0.71
CA VAL A 724 -29.48 18.67 -1.72
C VAL A 724 -29.74 17.87 -3.01
N TYR A 725 -30.81 17.08 -3.05
CA TYR A 725 -31.35 16.44 -4.26
C TYR A 725 -32.76 16.96 -4.57
N ASP A 726 -33.17 16.87 -5.84
CA ASP A 726 -34.56 17.10 -6.26
C ASP A 726 -35.45 15.84 -6.11
N GLY A 727 -36.75 15.99 -6.42
CA GLY A 727 -37.71 14.87 -6.37
C GLY A 727 -37.35 13.70 -7.29
N ALA A 728 -36.64 13.96 -8.40
CA ALA A 728 -36.12 12.94 -9.30
C ALA A 728 -34.84 12.26 -8.79
N GLY A 729 -34.23 12.75 -7.71
CA GLY A 729 -32.99 12.20 -7.14
C GLY A 729 -31.71 12.70 -7.82
N ARG A 730 -31.73 13.92 -8.37
CA ARG A 730 -30.57 14.58 -8.98
C ARG A 730 -30.02 15.65 -8.04
N ASN A 731 -28.70 15.76 -7.91
CA ASN A 731 -28.04 16.87 -7.21
C ASN A 731 -28.51 18.23 -7.78
N ILE A 732 -28.93 19.14 -6.90
CA ILE A 732 -29.54 20.43 -7.28
C ILE A 732 -28.54 21.50 -7.75
N GLY A 733 -27.23 21.23 -7.62
CA GLY A 733 -26.16 22.12 -8.06
C GLY A 733 -25.83 23.26 -7.09
N ALA A 734 -24.63 23.82 -7.26
CA ALA A 734 -24.02 24.74 -6.30
C ALA A 734 -24.82 26.03 -6.07
N LYS A 735 -25.45 26.61 -7.11
CA LYS A 735 -26.27 27.82 -6.95
C LYS A 735 -27.48 27.62 -6.04
N GLU A 736 -28.21 26.53 -6.21
CA GLU A 736 -29.40 26.28 -5.39
C GLU A 736 -29.03 25.94 -3.93
N ILE A 737 -27.87 25.32 -3.72
CA ILE A 737 -27.30 25.14 -2.38
C ILE A 737 -26.89 26.51 -1.78
N GLU A 738 -26.24 27.41 -2.55
CA GLU A 738 -25.91 28.78 -2.11
C GLU A 738 -27.17 29.53 -1.65
N ASN A 739 -28.25 29.46 -2.43
CA ASN A 739 -29.54 30.10 -2.10
C ASN A 739 -30.10 29.59 -0.77
N ARG A 740 -30.14 28.28 -0.57
CA ARG A 740 -30.71 27.64 0.65
C ARG A 740 -29.86 27.90 1.89
N LEU A 741 -28.53 27.89 1.77
CA LEU A 741 -27.64 28.29 2.85
C LEU A 741 -27.82 29.76 3.23
N TRP A 742 -28.03 30.66 2.26
CA TRP A 742 -28.37 32.05 2.53
C TRP A 742 -29.74 32.23 3.21
N ASP A 743 -30.73 31.39 2.91
CA ASP A 743 -32.03 31.44 3.60
C ASP A 743 -31.93 30.98 5.06
N VAL A 744 -31.09 29.96 5.35
CA VAL A 744 -30.73 29.57 6.73
C VAL A 744 -30.06 30.74 7.47
N VAL A 745 -29.10 31.45 6.84
CA VAL A 745 -28.46 32.64 7.44
C VAL A 745 -29.47 33.74 7.75
N LYS A 746 -30.47 33.97 6.87
CA LYS A 746 -31.55 34.95 7.10
C LYS A 746 -32.46 34.55 8.26
N ASP A 747 -32.82 33.27 8.39
CA ASP A 747 -33.65 32.77 9.48
C ASP A 747 -32.94 32.89 10.83
N VAL A 748 -31.65 32.53 10.90
CA VAL A 748 -30.81 32.75 12.11
C VAL A 748 -30.71 34.24 12.45
N GLN A 749 -30.38 35.09 11.48
CA GLN A 749 -30.29 36.55 11.68
C GLN A 749 -31.62 37.14 12.18
N LYS A 750 -32.76 36.67 11.65
CA LYS A 750 -34.09 37.07 12.12
C LYS A 750 -34.35 36.63 13.57
N ARG A 751 -34.17 35.34 13.88
CA ARG A 751 -34.42 34.78 15.22
C ARG A 751 -33.59 35.48 16.30
N GLU A 752 -32.32 35.73 16.02
CA GLU A 752 -31.42 36.39 16.96
C GLU A 752 -31.77 37.87 17.18
N ALA A 753 -32.27 38.56 16.16
CA ALA A 753 -32.78 39.93 16.24
C ALA A 753 -34.10 40.01 17.00
N GLU A 754 -34.94 38.98 16.92
CA GLU A 754 -36.11 38.76 17.78
C GLU A 754 -35.74 38.36 19.23
N GLY A 755 -34.44 38.26 19.55
CA GLY A 755 -33.93 37.92 20.88
C GLY A 755 -33.88 36.42 21.19
N GLN A 756 -34.27 35.56 20.25
CA GLN A 756 -34.20 34.10 20.42
C GLN A 756 -32.74 33.62 20.48
N ARG A 757 -32.50 32.44 21.05
CA ARG A 757 -31.17 31.80 21.15
C ARG A 757 -31.31 30.30 20.87
N ALA A 758 -30.32 29.72 20.20
CA ALA A 758 -30.26 28.29 19.93
C ALA A 758 -30.28 27.48 21.24
N LYS A 759 -31.10 26.42 21.29
CA LYS A 759 -30.99 25.40 22.34
C LYS A 759 -29.81 24.48 21.99
N ARG A 760 -28.68 24.68 22.68
CA ARG A 760 -27.37 24.02 22.43
C ARG A 760 -27.34 22.50 22.74
N VAL A 761 -28.30 21.72 22.24
CA VAL A 761 -28.33 20.25 22.41
C VAL A 761 -27.10 19.58 21.79
N SER A 762 -26.54 20.17 20.73
CA SER A 762 -25.31 19.76 20.05
C SER A 762 -24.12 19.50 20.98
N ILE A 763 -23.91 20.34 22.01
CA ILE A 763 -22.75 20.24 22.92
C ILE A 763 -22.76 18.94 23.73
N LEU A 764 -23.91 18.29 23.89
CA LEU A 764 -24.01 17.02 24.59
C LEU A 764 -23.29 15.88 23.82
N THR A 765 -23.07 16.04 22.51
CA THR A 765 -22.30 15.07 21.70
C THR A 765 -20.81 15.05 22.02
N SER A 766 -20.27 16.10 22.67
CA SER A 766 -18.85 16.22 23.04
C SER A 766 -18.54 15.69 24.44
N ASP A 767 -19.48 15.00 25.08
CA ASP A 767 -19.38 14.54 26.47
C ASP A 767 -18.98 13.05 26.58
N ASP A 768 -18.78 12.56 27.80
CA ASP A 768 -18.65 11.13 28.09
C ASP A 768 -19.82 10.33 27.47
N ARG A 769 -19.52 9.18 26.87
CA ARG A 769 -20.52 8.43 26.09
C ARG A 769 -21.69 7.93 26.94
N THR A 770 -21.47 7.65 28.22
CA THR A 770 -22.50 7.26 29.20
C THR A 770 -23.40 8.43 29.54
N GLN A 771 -22.82 9.60 29.85
CA GLN A 771 -23.58 10.82 30.13
C GLN A 771 -24.39 11.26 28.91
N TRP A 772 -23.79 11.23 27.71
CA TRP A 772 -24.50 11.53 26.47
C TRP A 772 -25.61 10.50 26.18
N ALA A 773 -25.39 9.20 26.39
CA ALA A 773 -26.45 8.19 26.24
C ALA A 773 -27.66 8.50 27.13
N ASN A 774 -27.42 8.76 28.42
CA ASN A 774 -28.46 9.09 29.39
C ASN A 774 -29.21 10.39 29.02
N ASN A 775 -28.48 11.41 28.57
CA ASN A 775 -29.06 12.70 28.18
C ASN A 775 -29.81 12.64 26.84
N ARG A 776 -29.35 11.86 25.85
CA ARG A 776 -30.07 11.58 24.60
C ARG A 776 -31.34 10.78 24.84
N GLU A 777 -31.30 9.72 25.65
CA GLU A 777 -32.49 8.93 25.96
C GLU A 777 -33.53 9.74 26.75
N TYR A 778 -33.10 10.61 27.67
CA TYR A 778 -34.00 11.55 28.34
C TYR A 778 -34.61 12.58 27.37
N LEU A 779 -33.81 13.21 26.50
CA LEU A 779 -34.29 14.14 25.46
C LEU A 779 -35.36 13.51 24.56
N LEU A 780 -35.19 12.24 24.18
CA LEU A 780 -36.18 11.48 23.41
C LEU A 780 -37.49 11.25 24.17
N THR A 781 -37.52 11.29 25.50
CA THR A 781 -38.76 11.19 26.29
C THR A 781 -39.51 12.52 26.44
N LEU A 782 -38.85 13.67 26.22
CA LEU A 782 -39.47 14.99 26.44
C LEU A 782 -40.49 15.35 25.34
N SER A 783 -40.19 15.10 24.07
CA SER A 783 -41.08 15.44 22.95
C SER A 783 -40.77 14.65 21.67
N ASP A 784 -41.81 14.42 20.85
CA ASP A 784 -41.67 13.87 19.51
C ASP A 784 -40.99 14.86 18.53
N GLN A 785 -40.97 16.16 18.84
CA GLN A 785 -40.15 17.14 18.09
C GLN A 785 -38.66 16.82 18.26
N ASN A 786 -38.20 16.46 19.46
CA ASN A 786 -36.81 16.01 19.67
C ASN A 786 -36.52 14.74 18.88
N ARG A 787 -37.46 13.78 18.82
CA ARG A 787 -37.31 12.56 17.99
C ARG A 787 -37.16 12.92 16.51
N SER A 788 -37.96 13.86 16.00
CA SER A 788 -37.85 14.35 14.62
C SER A 788 -36.52 15.06 14.34
N SER A 789 -36.01 15.84 15.30
CA SER A 789 -34.69 16.49 15.17
C SER A 789 -33.55 15.48 15.18
N PHE A 790 -33.58 14.45 16.04
CA PHE A 790 -32.60 13.36 16.01
C PHE A 790 -32.64 12.56 14.70
N ASP A 791 -33.81 12.09 14.27
CA ASP A 791 -33.96 11.34 13.01
C ASP A 791 -33.46 12.16 11.81
N ALA A 792 -33.78 13.46 11.76
CA ALA A 792 -33.29 14.38 10.73
C ALA A 792 -31.76 14.50 10.70
N ILE A 793 -31.09 14.59 11.86
CA ILE A 793 -29.62 14.67 11.93
C ILE A 793 -28.97 13.32 11.62
N GLU A 794 -29.51 12.23 12.14
CA GLU A 794 -28.97 10.88 12.00
C GLU A 794 -29.04 10.42 10.52
N THR A 795 -30.18 10.64 9.86
CA THR A 795 -30.38 10.29 8.43
C THR A 795 -29.68 11.22 7.44
N ALA A 796 -29.28 12.44 7.84
CA ALA A 796 -28.60 13.40 6.96
C ALA A 796 -27.28 12.83 6.38
N MET A 797 -26.95 13.21 5.14
CA MET A 797 -25.75 12.69 4.47
C MET A 797 -24.45 13.05 5.21
N LEU A 798 -24.34 14.28 5.71
CA LEU A 798 -23.18 14.85 6.42
C LEU A 798 -23.60 16.13 7.15
N THR A 799 -22.75 16.65 8.05
CA THR A 799 -22.92 17.96 8.70
C THR A 799 -22.06 19.02 8.01
N ILE A 800 -22.60 20.23 7.82
CA ILE A 800 -21.83 21.45 7.50
C ILE A 800 -21.89 22.38 8.71
N SER A 801 -20.74 22.73 9.28
CA SER A 801 -20.63 23.77 10.30
C SER A 801 -20.21 25.08 9.64
N LEU A 802 -21.14 26.03 9.56
CA LEU A 802 -20.85 27.41 9.17
C LEU A 802 -20.43 28.16 10.44
N ASP A 803 -19.13 28.36 10.63
CA ASP A 803 -18.60 29.09 11.77
C ASP A 803 -18.70 30.59 11.46
N PRO A 804 -19.46 31.40 12.23
CA PRO A 804 -19.64 32.83 11.97
C PRO A 804 -18.40 33.66 12.39
N TYR A 805 -17.22 33.08 12.31
CA TYR A 805 -15.95 33.65 12.71
C TYR A 805 -14.83 33.01 11.89
N THR A 806 -13.65 33.62 11.98
CA THR A 806 -12.39 33.02 11.59
C THR A 806 -11.58 32.90 12.87
N LEU A 807 -11.07 31.71 13.23
CA LEU A 807 -10.44 31.57 14.55
C LEU A 807 -9.08 32.28 14.55
N ALA A 808 -8.92 33.25 15.46
CA ALA A 808 -7.72 34.04 15.57
C ALA A 808 -6.53 33.22 16.09
N PRO A 809 -5.29 33.53 15.66
CA PRO A 809 -4.08 33.09 16.35
C PRO A 809 -4.12 33.41 17.85
N SER A 810 -3.63 32.50 18.69
CA SER A 810 -3.60 32.75 20.14
C SER A 810 -2.58 33.84 20.48
N THR A 811 -3.05 34.90 21.15
CA THR A 811 -2.22 35.97 21.72
C THR A 811 -1.52 35.54 23.01
N ASN A 812 -1.99 34.48 23.68
CA ASN A 812 -1.32 33.93 24.85
C ASN A 812 0.02 33.30 24.43
N SER A 813 1.11 33.94 24.86
CA SER A 813 2.44 33.67 24.36
C SER A 813 3.47 33.52 25.50
N ASN A 814 3.76 32.28 25.87
CA ASN A 814 5.10 31.92 26.33
C ASN A 814 6.04 32.05 25.12
N GLN A 815 6.47 33.27 24.83
CA GLN A 815 6.80 33.76 23.49
C GLN A 815 8.22 33.42 23.01
N GLY A 816 8.84 32.35 23.52
CA GLY A 816 10.29 32.16 23.46
C GLY A 816 10.85 30.90 22.78
N SER A 817 10.06 29.83 22.57
CA SER A 817 10.63 28.50 22.27
C SER A 817 10.21 27.83 20.95
N ASP A 818 8.96 27.97 20.49
CA ASP A 818 8.52 27.30 19.25
C ASP A 818 8.99 28.03 17.99
N GLN A 819 10.20 27.71 17.54
CA GLN A 819 10.77 28.16 16.26
C GLN A 819 9.98 27.67 15.02
N PHE A 820 9.09 26.69 15.17
CA PHE A 820 8.29 26.07 14.12
C PHE A 820 6.78 26.36 14.31
N LYS A 821 6.41 27.43 15.02
CA LYS A 821 5.03 27.84 15.23
C LYS A 821 4.40 28.33 13.93
N GLN A 822 3.14 27.97 13.68
CA GLN A 822 2.39 28.47 12.52
C GLN A 822 1.05 29.03 13.00
N PRO A 823 1.01 30.24 13.60
CA PRO A 823 -0.09 30.66 14.46
C PRO A 823 -1.49 30.65 13.82
N VAL A 824 -1.57 30.87 12.50
CA VAL A 824 -2.81 30.78 11.70
C VAL A 824 -3.23 29.32 11.45
N LEU A 825 -2.27 28.44 11.18
CA LEU A 825 -2.51 27.01 10.99
C LEU A 825 -2.84 26.32 12.32
N ASP A 826 -2.19 26.73 13.42
CA ASP A 826 -2.47 26.28 14.78
C ASP A 826 -3.88 26.72 15.26
N ALA A 827 -4.34 27.90 14.83
CA ALA A 827 -5.74 28.30 15.02
C ALA A 827 -6.69 27.43 14.17
N HIS A 828 -6.33 27.15 12.92
CA HIS A 828 -7.14 26.30 12.04
C HIS A 828 -7.25 24.85 12.56
N VAL A 829 -6.16 24.24 13.05
CA VAL A 829 -6.19 22.91 13.72
C VAL A 829 -7.25 22.89 14.81
N ARG A 830 -7.17 23.82 15.77
CA ARG A 830 -8.06 23.86 16.95
C ARG A 830 -9.52 24.08 16.54
N ASN A 831 -9.77 24.95 15.55
CA ASN A 831 -11.14 25.15 15.07
C ASN A 831 -11.71 23.91 14.36
N ILE A 832 -10.94 23.21 13.54
CA ILE A 832 -11.44 22.03 12.81
C ILE A 832 -11.56 20.80 13.72
N SER A 833 -10.66 20.61 14.69
CA SER A 833 -10.73 19.50 15.65
C SER A 833 -11.86 19.64 16.67
N SER A 834 -12.26 20.87 17.03
CA SER A 834 -13.14 21.11 18.18
C SER A 834 -14.14 22.28 18.10
N GLY A 835 -13.95 23.24 17.20
CA GLY A 835 -14.68 24.52 17.26
C GLY A 835 -14.27 25.36 18.48
N ILE A 836 -15.06 26.39 18.82
CA ILE A 836 -14.86 27.13 20.08
C ILE A 836 -15.57 26.35 21.20
N ASN A 837 -14.81 25.80 22.15
CA ASN A 837 -15.31 25.05 23.32
C ASN A 837 -16.22 23.85 22.99
N GLY A 838 -16.13 23.24 21.79
CA GLY A 838 -17.05 22.18 21.34
C GLY A 838 -18.33 22.69 20.65
N LEU A 839 -18.57 23.99 20.61
CA LEU A 839 -19.78 24.59 20.03
C LEU A 839 -19.79 24.52 18.49
N ASN A 840 -20.99 24.60 17.90
CA ASN A 840 -21.23 24.52 16.45
C ASN A 840 -20.73 23.20 15.80
N ARG A 841 -20.70 22.09 16.56
CA ARG A 841 -20.24 20.75 16.11
C ARG A 841 -21.25 19.65 16.48
N TRP A 842 -21.16 18.51 15.79
CA TRP A 842 -21.89 17.28 16.11
C TRP A 842 -20.95 16.07 15.99
N PHE A 843 -20.26 15.74 17.09
CA PHE A 843 -19.10 14.84 17.10
C PHE A 843 -19.40 13.38 16.75
N ASP A 844 -20.68 12.99 16.85
CA ASP A 844 -21.19 11.67 16.45
C ASP A 844 -21.29 11.47 14.92
N LYS A 845 -21.17 12.53 14.10
CA LYS A 845 -21.36 12.42 12.65
C LYS A 845 -20.14 11.77 11.98
N SER A 846 -20.38 10.87 11.02
CA SER A 846 -19.32 10.27 10.20
C SER A 846 -18.48 11.31 9.45
N LEU A 847 -19.10 12.41 9.02
CA LEU A 847 -18.45 13.53 8.34
C LEU A 847 -19.12 14.86 8.72
N THR A 848 -18.30 15.77 9.23
CA THR A 848 -18.58 17.20 9.42
C THR A 848 -17.58 18.01 8.61
N VAL A 849 -18.05 18.94 7.78
CA VAL A 849 -17.20 19.93 7.09
C VAL A 849 -17.39 21.28 7.76
N SER A 850 -16.34 21.84 8.33
CA SER A 850 -16.39 23.17 8.97
C SER A 850 -15.80 24.21 8.04
N VAL A 851 -16.50 25.34 7.87
CA VAL A 851 -16.10 26.45 7.00
C VAL A 851 -16.14 27.75 7.79
N GLU A 852 -14.98 28.39 7.96
CA GLU A 852 -14.81 29.68 8.65
C GLU A 852 -15.19 30.87 7.74
N SER A 853 -15.38 32.05 8.32
CA SER A 853 -15.85 33.24 7.60
C SER A 853 -14.88 33.75 6.51
N ASN A 854 -13.59 33.41 6.58
CA ASN A 854 -12.59 33.65 5.54
C ASN A 854 -12.48 32.53 4.48
N GLY A 855 -13.29 31.48 4.58
CA GLY A 855 -13.24 30.30 3.70
C GLY A 855 -12.17 29.26 4.03
N ARG A 856 -11.41 29.38 5.14
CA ARG A 856 -10.67 28.23 5.72
C ARG A 856 -11.65 27.07 5.87
N THR A 857 -11.23 25.87 5.49
CA THR A 857 -12.09 24.69 5.44
C THR A 857 -11.37 23.49 6.03
N GLY A 858 -12.05 22.71 6.86
CA GLY A 858 -11.56 21.40 7.29
C GLY A 858 -12.68 20.37 7.34
N MET A 859 -12.28 19.10 7.42
CA MET A 859 -13.18 17.99 7.69
C MET A 859 -12.84 17.37 9.05
N ASN A 860 -13.85 16.94 9.78
CA ASN A 860 -13.77 16.23 11.05
C ASN A 860 -14.79 15.07 11.01
N GLY A 861 -14.55 13.96 11.70
CA GLY A 861 -15.51 12.87 11.68
C GLY A 861 -15.28 11.78 12.71
N GLU A 862 -16.31 10.97 12.95
CA GLU A 862 -16.25 9.79 13.82
C GLU A 862 -15.38 8.69 13.18
N HIS A 863 -14.60 7.97 13.99
CA HIS A 863 -13.56 7.05 13.48
C HIS A 863 -14.02 5.58 13.41
N SER A 864 -15.06 5.17 14.15
CA SER A 864 -15.57 3.81 14.04
C SER A 864 -15.96 3.37 12.62
N PRO A 865 -16.55 4.20 11.72
CA PRO A 865 -17.11 3.70 10.46
C PRO A 865 -16.03 3.44 9.39
N CYS A 866 -14.91 4.16 9.46
CA CYS A 866 -13.87 4.22 8.44
C CYS A 866 -12.55 4.81 8.99
N ASP A 867 -11.41 4.46 8.40
CA ASP A 867 -10.10 5.03 8.77
C ASP A 867 -9.71 6.20 7.86
N ALA A 868 -9.07 7.23 8.44
CA ALA A 868 -8.83 8.58 7.90
C ALA A 868 -8.42 8.65 6.42
N LEU A 869 -7.64 7.69 5.94
CA LEU A 869 -7.23 7.54 4.54
C LEU A 869 -8.41 7.61 3.55
N ILE A 870 -9.57 7.02 3.84
CA ILE A 870 -10.77 7.11 2.98
C ILE A 870 -11.34 8.54 2.95
N PRO A 871 -11.66 9.18 4.10
CA PRO A 871 -11.91 10.62 4.14
C PRO A 871 -10.88 11.47 3.39
N SER A 872 -9.58 11.17 3.45
CA SER A 872 -8.55 11.90 2.69
C SER A 872 -8.73 11.79 1.18
N ILE A 873 -9.01 10.60 0.63
CA ILE A 873 -9.23 10.43 -0.82
C ILE A 873 -10.48 11.21 -1.27
N ILE A 874 -11.54 11.18 -0.45
CA ILE A 874 -12.78 11.91 -0.71
C ILE A 874 -12.55 13.42 -0.64
N ALA A 875 -11.80 13.89 0.36
CA ALA A 875 -11.44 15.28 0.52
C ALA A 875 -10.58 15.81 -0.64
N ASP A 876 -9.57 15.05 -1.10
CA ASP A 876 -8.73 15.44 -2.24
C ASP A 876 -9.54 15.50 -3.54
N TYR A 877 -10.44 14.54 -3.80
CA TYR A 877 -11.38 14.63 -4.92
C TYR A 877 -12.26 15.89 -4.85
N VAL A 878 -12.79 16.20 -3.67
CA VAL A 878 -13.72 17.32 -3.46
C VAL A 878 -13.04 18.67 -3.69
N ILE A 879 -11.76 18.81 -3.33
CA ILE A 879 -10.98 20.05 -3.53
C ILE A 879 -10.09 20.03 -4.79
N ALA A 880 -10.17 18.98 -5.63
CA ALA A 880 -9.32 18.83 -6.81
C ALA A 880 -9.56 19.85 -7.93
N GLU A 881 -10.74 20.50 -7.96
CA GLU A 881 -10.99 21.62 -8.87
C GLU A 881 -11.55 22.80 -8.04
N PRO A 882 -11.12 24.05 -8.33
CA PRO A 882 -11.53 25.23 -7.57
C PRO A 882 -13.02 25.56 -7.76
N ILE A 883 -13.53 26.50 -6.95
CA ILE A 883 -14.93 26.96 -7.05
C ILE A 883 -15.21 27.45 -8.48
N ASN A 884 -16.07 26.76 -9.22
CA ASN A 884 -16.53 27.24 -10.52
C ASN A 884 -17.49 28.42 -10.33
N ILE A 885 -16.98 29.66 -10.47
CA ILE A 885 -17.77 30.89 -10.31
C ILE A 885 -18.99 30.92 -11.25
N ALA A 886 -18.91 30.34 -12.46
CA ALA A 886 -20.05 30.29 -13.38
C ALA A 886 -21.22 29.45 -12.85
N ALA A 887 -20.94 28.41 -12.04
CA ALA A 887 -21.97 27.59 -11.40
C ALA A 887 -22.77 28.33 -10.31
N PHE A 888 -22.44 29.61 -10.04
CA PHE A 888 -23.19 30.52 -9.16
C PHE A 888 -23.87 31.68 -9.93
N SER A 889 -23.60 31.83 -11.23
CA SER A 889 -24.27 32.82 -12.10
C SER A 889 -25.29 32.20 -13.05
N GLU A 890 -25.36 30.86 -13.14
CA GLU A 890 -26.44 30.15 -13.82
C GLU A 890 -27.84 30.51 -13.27
N THR A 891 -28.82 30.61 -14.17
CA THR A 891 -30.23 30.76 -13.79
C THR A 891 -30.71 29.48 -13.10
N THR A 892 -31.41 29.60 -11.97
CA THR A 892 -31.87 28.45 -11.16
C THR A 892 -32.51 27.37 -12.03
N GLN A 893 -31.97 26.15 -11.95
CA GLN A 893 -32.41 25.05 -12.80
C GLN A 893 -33.88 24.69 -12.54
N LYS A 894 -34.58 24.25 -13.60
CA LYS A 894 -35.94 23.69 -13.44
C LYS A 894 -35.85 22.32 -12.75
N LEU A 895 -35.93 22.35 -11.42
CA LEU A 895 -35.99 21.17 -10.57
C LEU A 895 -37.11 20.22 -11.03
N GLY A 896 -36.87 18.91 -10.92
CA GLY A 896 -37.90 17.91 -11.15
C GLY A 896 -39.04 18.08 -10.15
N GLY A 897 -40.27 17.80 -10.57
CA GLY A 897 -41.49 18.07 -9.79
C GLY A 897 -41.36 17.60 -8.33
N MET A 898 -41.70 18.49 -7.39
CA MET A 898 -41.45 18.31 -5.96
C MET A 898 -42.46 17.35 -5.30
N GLU A 899 -42.52 16.09 -5.76
CA GLU A 899 -43.14 15.01 -4.98
C GLU A 899 -42.25 14.64 -3.79
N TYR A 900 -42.43 15.42 -2.72
CA TYR A 900 -41.75 15.25 -1.44
C TYR A 900 -42.57 14.38 -0.48
N VAL A 901 -41.89 13.63 0.39
CA VAL A 901 -42.53 12.83 1.45
C VAL A 901 -41.88 13.14 2.80
N GLY A 902 -42.30 14.25 3.41
CA GLY A 902 -42.18 14.51 4.85
C GLY A 902 -41.19 15.59 5.28
N LEU A 903 -41.69 16.58 6.03
CA LEU A 903 -40.94 17.56 6.86
C LEU A 903 -40.16 18.65 6.09
N GLY A 904 -40.86 19.71 5.65
CA GLY A 904 -40.25 20.92 5.06
C GLY A 904 -40.98 21.40 3.80
N GLU A 905 -42.20 21.90 3.95
CA GLU A 905 -43.06 22.25 2.81
C GLU A 905 -42.49 23.44 1.99
N GLY A 906 -42.18 23.18 0.72
CA GLY A 906 -41.87 24.20 -0.31
C GLY A 906 -40.52 24.92 -0.20
N GLN A 907 -39.91 25.03 0.99
CA GLN A 907 -38.72 25.88 1.21
C GLN A 907 -37.38 25.20 0.91
N GLY A 908 -37.34 23.87 0.80
CA GLY A 908 -36.09 23.12 0.57
C GLY A 908 -35.14 23.05 1.78
N TRP A 909 -35.49 23.68 2.89
CA TRP A 909 -34.83 23.60 4.19
C TRP A 909 -35.85 23.52 5.34
N LYS A 910 -35.41 23.12 6.54
CA LYS A 910 -36.21 23.05 7.77
C LYS A 910 -35.34 23.35 9.00
N HIS A 911 -35.86 24.15 9.94
CA HIS A 911 -35.30 24.34 11.29
C HIS A 911 -35.52 23.09 12.16
N LEU A 912 -34.49 22.66 12.90
CA LEU A 912 -34.56 21.57 13.86
C LEU A 912 -34.65 22.15 15.28
N ASP A 913 -35.86 22.22 15.80
CA ASP A 913 -36.13 22.74 17.14
C ASP A 913 -35.94 21.69 18.23
N TRP A 914 -35.75 22.14 19.47
CA TRP A 914 -35.46 21.29 20.63
C TRP A 914 -36.26 21.71 21.87
N GLU A 915 -37.08 20.78 22.38
CA GLU A 915 -37.74 20.93 23.67
C GLU A 915 -36.81 20.42 24.78
N VAL A 916 -36.40 21.33 25.68
CA VAL A 916 -35.49 21.06 26.79
C VAL A 916 -36.09 21.54 28.10
N ASP A 917 -35.84 20.81 29.18
CA ASP A 917 -36.25 21.14 30.54
C ASP A 917 -35.07 21.70 31.36
N SER A 918 -35.33 22.06 32.63
CA SER A 918 -34.29 22.58 33.53
C SER A 918 -33.15 21.59 33.81
N LYS A 919 -33.38 20.27 33.63
CA LYS A 919 -32.32 19.25 33.74
C LYS A 919 -31.39 19.33 32.53
N ILE A 920 -31.93 19.26 31.31
CA ILE A 920 -31.10 19.34 30.09
C ILE A 920 -30.43 20.73 29.97
N GLU A 921 -31.08 21.81 30.40
CA GLU A 921 -30.44 23.14 30.46
C GLU A 921 -29.33 23.27 31.52
N ALA A 922 -29.24 22.35 32.48
CA ALA A 922 -28.10 22.23 33.39
C ALA A 922 -27.00 21.34 32.78
N GLU A 923 -27.37 20.22 32.17
CA GLU A 923 -26.46 19.30 31.49
C GLU A 923 -25.74 19.96 30.31
N ILE A 924 -26.43 20.75 29.49
CA ILE A 924 -25.82 21.54 28.40
C ILE A 924 -24.69 22.46 28.91
N LYS A 925 -24.89 23.13 30.05
CA LYS A 925 -23.88 24.02 30.66
C LYS A 925 -22.70 23.25 31.24
N GLN A 926 -22.94 22.07 31.80
CA GLN A 926 -21.89 21.19 32.30
C GLN A 926 -21.08 20.57 31.15
N ALA A 927 -21.73 20.13 30.08
CA ALA A 927 -21.08 19.61 28.88
C ALA A 927 -20.26 20.70 28.18
N GLU A 928 -20.76 21.94 28.06
CA GLU A 928 -19.98 23.08 27.55
C GLU A 928 -18.73 23.35 28.42
N ALA A 929 -18.84 23.22 29.75
CA ALA A 929 -17.68 23.34 30.64
C ALA A 929 -16.68 22.18 30.49
N ARG A 930 -17.15 20.92 30.40
CA ARG A 930 -16.30 19.73 30.18
C ARG A 930 -15.60 19.79 28.82
N ALA A 931 -16.34 20.11 27.76
CA ALA A 931 -15.82 20.30 26.40
C ALA A 931 -14.76 21.41 26.37
N LYS A 932 -15.03 22.54 27.00
CA LYS A 932 -14.07 23.62 27.17
C LYS A 932 -12.76 23.14 27.81
N THR A 933 -12.81 22.36 28.89
CA THR A 933 -11.60 21.81 29.52
C THR A 933 -10.79 20.92 28.57
N ILE A 934 -11.44 20.06 27.78
CA ILE A 934 -10.76 19.19 26.80
C ILE A 934 -10.10 20.02 25.69
N VAL A 935 -10.73 21.12 25.26
CA VAL A 935 -10.19 22.04 24.24
C VAL A 935 -9.05 22.92 24.77
N GLU A 936 -9.16 23.42 26.00
CA GLU A 936 -8.09 24.22 26.65
C GLU A 936 -6.86 23.37 27.02
N ASP A 937 -6.99 22.05 27.14
CA ASP A 937 -5.89 21.12 27.42
C ASP A 937 -5.17 20.61 26.14
N SER A 938 -5.69 20.86 24.94
CA SER A 938 -5.17 20.27 23.70
C SER A 938 -4.05 21.09 23.05
N ASP A 939 -2.80 20.62 23.17
CA ASP A 939 -1.60 21.19 22.52
C ASP A 939 -1.48 20.76 21.05
N ALA A 940 -2.49 21.07 20.25
CA ALA A 940 -2.61 20.65 18.85
C ALA A 940 -1.99 21.66 17.87
N SER A 941 -1.01 21.21 17.07
CA SER A 941 -0.25 22.07 16.14
C SER A 941 0.19 21.32 14.88
N GLN A 942 0.82 22.00 13.93
CA GLN A 942 1.45 21.40 12.74
C GLN A 942 2.94 21.78 12.64
N LEU A 943 3.73 20.87 12.07
CA LEU A 943 5.11 21.10 11.63
C LEU A 943 5.20 20.82 10.12
N TRP A 944 5.68 21.78 9.36
CA TRP A 944 5.97 21.64 7.94
C TRP A 944 7.48 21.59 7.74
N TYR A 945 8.00 20.45 7.30
CA TYR A 945 9.43 20.21 7.12
C TYR A 945 9.80 20.12 5.65
N SER A 946 10.58 21.10 5.17
CA SER A 946 10.88 21.33 3.75
C SER A 946 12.38 21.27 3.39
N GLU A 947 13.27 20.92 4.33
CA GLU A 947 14.72 20.79 4.07
C GLU A 947 15.05 19.52 3.26
N TYR A 948 14.14 18.55 3.32
CA TYR A 948 13.98 17.42 2.39
C TYR A 948 12.69 16.67 2.72
N ALA A 949 12.28 15.78 1.82
CA ALA A 949 11.20 14.83 2.07
C ALA A 949 11.40 13.55 1.21
N THR A 950 10.32 12.93 0.72
CA THR A 950 10.38 11.56 0.18
C THR A 950 11.27 11.41 -1.05
N ASP A 951 11.45 12.46 -1.86
CA ASP A 951 12.32 12.38 -3.04
C ASP A 951 13.78 12.13 -2.67
N TRP A 952 14.31 12.85 -1.67
CA TRP A 952 15.68 12.64 -1.20
C TRP A 952 15.84 11.28 -0.50
N MET A 953 14.84 10.88 0.31
CA MET A 953 14.83 9.59 0.98
C MET A 953 14.90 8.42 -0.02
N LYS A 954 14.11 8.48 -1.10
CA LYS A 954 14.08 7.46 -2.16
C LYS A 954 15.30 7.52 -3.09
N LYS A 955 15.65 8.71 -3.59
CA LYS A 955 16.62 8.87 -4.71
C LYS A 955 18.08 8.93 -4.23
N SER A 956 18.35 9.61 -3.12
CA SER A 956 19.71 9.79 -2.58
C SER A 956 20.01 8.75 -1.50
N ALA A 957 19.21 8.72 -0.43
CA ALA A 957 19.45 7.84 0.71
C ALA A 957 18.99 6.39 0.49
N LYS A 958 18.21 6.11 -0.57
CA LYS A 958 17.70 4.77 -0.96
C LYS A 958 16.94 4.04 0.16
N VAL A 959 16.22 4.78 1.02
CA VAL A 959 15.48 4.27 2.17
C VAL A 959 13.96 4.43 2.03
N PRO A 960 13.15 3.46 2.50
CA PRO A 960 11.70 3.60 2.62
C PRO A 960 11.32 4.82 3.49
N PRO A 961 10.62 5.84 2.96
CA PRO A 961 10.39 7.10 3.67
C PRO A 961 9.64 6.97 4.99
N ASP A 962 8.74 6.00 5.09
CA ASP A 962 7.84 5.78 6.22
C ASP A 962 8.59 5.23 7.43
N ALA A 963 9.35 4.14 7.23
CA ALA A 963 10.32 3.61 8.20
C ALA A 963 11.31 4.69 8.67
N TYR A 964 11.81 5.52 7.74
CA TYR A 964 12.72 6.61 8.07
C TYR A 964 12.07 7.69 8.95
N ILE A 965 10.83 8.10 8.64
CA ILE A 965 10.07 9.06 9.45
C ILE A 965 9.75 8.46 10.84
N GLN A 966 9.33 7.20 10.90
CA GLN A 966 9.05 6.49 12.15
C GLN A 966 10.27 6.43 13.07
N LEU A 967 11.45 6.12 12.54
CA LEU A 967 12.69 6.12 13.33
C LEU A 967 13.13 7.53 13.76
N ALA A 968 12.82 8.56 12.96
CA ALA A 968 13.00 9.95 13.40
C ALA A 968 12.05 10.32 14.56
N LEU A 969 10.81 9.81 14.58
CA LEU A 969 9.89 9.98 15.72
C LEU A 969 10.39 9.23 16.98
N GLN A 970 10.97 8.03 16.83
CA GLN A 970 11.58 7.28 17.94
C GLN A 970 12.78 8.04 18.56
N LEU A 971 13.65 8.59 17.73
CA LEU A 971 14.79 9.39 18.17
C LEU A 971 14.33 10.70 18.82
N ALA A 972 13.30 11.36 18.27
CA ALA A 972 12.70 12.56 18.86
C ALA A 972 12.07 12.31 20.23
N TRP A 973 11.33 11.21 20.39
CA TRP A 973 10.75 10.77 21.66
C TRP A 973 11.83 10.58 22.72
N TYR A 974 12.86 9.77 22.44
CA TYR A 974 13.90 9.49 23.42
C TYR A 974 14.72 10.74 23.81
N ARG A 975 14.92 11.68 22.87
CA ARG A 975 15.59 12.97 23.14
C ARG A 975 14.79 13.93 24.04
N GLN A 976 13.47 13.79 24.10
CA GLN A 976 12.62 14.57 25.00
C GLN A 976 12.38 13.85 26.33
N GLN A 977 12.01 12.57 26.28
CA GLN A 977 11.53 11.78 27.41
C GLN A 977 12.64 11.04 28.18
N GLY A 978 13.87 11.00 27.64
CA GLY A 978 15.01 10.26 28.22
C GLY A 978 14.80 8.74 28.35
N SER A 979 13.74 8.22 27.75
CA SER A 979 13.19 6.88 27.96
C SER A 979 12.36 6.46 26.73
N PHE A 980 12.08 5.16 26.60
CA PHE A 980 11.30 4.61 25.48
C PHE A 980 9.86 4.31 25.86
N THR A 981 8.99 4.17 24.85
CA THR A 981 7.59 3.78 25.03
C THR A 981 7.13 2.78 23.97
N ALA A 982 6.09 2.02 24.26
CA ALA A 982 5.39 1.24 23.25
C ALA A 982 4.78 2.20 22.22
N THR A 983 5.09 1.96 20.93
CA THR A 983 4.71 2.85 19.82
C THR A 983 3.75 2.13 18.90
N TYR A 984 2.60 2.76 18.65
CA TYR A 984 1.59 2.27 17.72
C TYR A 984 1.79 2.92 16.36
N GLU A 985 1.84 2.11 15.31
CA GLU A 985 1.64 2.56 13.93
C GLU A 985 0.55 1.74 13.24
N THR A 986 -0.18 2.39 12.34
CA THR A 986 -1.33 1.79 11.63
C THR A 986 -0.89 0.96 10.41
N ALA A 987 -0.93 -0.36 10.50
CA ALA A 987 -0.88 -1.22 9.33
C ALA A 987 -2.26 -1.28 8.67
N SER A 988 -2.36 -1.02 7.36
CA SER A 988 -3.60 -1.23 6.59
C SER A 988 -3.76 -2.69 6.20
N THR A 989 -4.87 -3.33 6.58
CA THR A 989 -5.18 -4.73 6.20
C THR A 989 -6.19 -4.83 5.05
N ARG A 990 -6.31 -3.77 4.24
CA ARG A 990 -7.30 -3.63 3.15
C ARG A 990 -7.12 -4.58 1.95
N LEU A 991 -6.05 -5.36 1.94
CA LEU A 991 -5.88 -6.53 1.05
C LEU A 991 -6.98 -7.59 1.29
N PHE A 992 -7.57 -7.61 2.49
CA PHE A 992 -8.57 -8.57 2.91
C PHE A 992 -10.00 -8.01 2.88
N LYS A 993 -10.98 -8.90 2.67
CA LYS A 993 -12.41 -8.59 2.66
C LYS A 993 -12.85 -7.94 3.98
N HIS A 994 -13.23 -6.66 3.93
CA HIS A 994 -13.52 -5.82 5.11
C HIS A 994 -12.35 -5.70 6.12
N GLY A 995 -11.11 -5.78 5.63
CA GLY A 995 -9.93 -5.42 6.41
C GLY A 995 -9.94 -3.95 6.83
N ARG A 996 -9.50 -3.70 8.07
CA ARG A 996 -9.35 -2.37 8.69
C ARG A 996 -7.87 -2.11 8.93
N THR A 997 -7.41 -2.39 10.14
CA THR A 997 -6.04 -2.14 10.58
C THR A 997 -5.49 -3.27 11.45
N ASP A 998 -4.17 -3.45 11.41
CA ASP A 998 -3.35 -4.13 12.42
C ASP A 998 -2.29 -3.13 12.94
N VAL A 999 -1.38 -3.57 13.82
CA VAL A 999 -0.35 -2.71 14.44
C VAL A 999 1.04 -3.01 13.88
N ILE A 1000 1.79 -1.95 13.59
CA ILE A 1000 3.24 -1.99 13.48
C ILE A 1000 3.81 -1.53 14.81
N ARG A 1001 4.54 -2.42 15.50
CA ARG A 1001 5.22 -2.09 16.76
C ARG A 1001 6.57 -1.46 16.46
N THR A 1002 6.57 -0.15 16.17
CA THR A 1002 7.78 0.60 15.77
C THR A 1002 8.91 0.51 16.81
N TYR A 1003 8.57 0.41 18.09
CA TYR A 1003 9.55 0.18 19.15
C TYR A 1003 10.00 -1.29 19.17
N SER A 1004 11.24 -1.54 18.79
CA SER A 1004 11.87 -2.86 18.64
C SER A 1004 13.29 -2.87 19.20
N THR A 1005 13.90 -4.05 19.33
CA THR A 1005 15.31 -4.21 19.73
C THR A 1005 16.27 -3.45 18.79
N ASP A 1006 16.02 -3.50 17.48
CA ASP A 1006 16.83 -2.78 16.47
C ASP A 1006 16.62 -1.26 16.56
N THR A 1007 15.37 -0.82 16.75
CA THR A 1007 15.01 0.60 16.97
C THR A 1007 15.69 1.16 18.22
N ARG A 1008 15.69 0.39 19.31
CA ARG A 1008 16.32 0.74 20.59
C ARG A 1008 17.83 0.88 20.45
N ASP A 1009 18.48 -0.04 19.73
CA ASP A 1009 19.90 0.05 19.40
C ASP A 1009 20.19 1.32 18.58
N PHE A 1010 19.51 1.50 17.44
CA PHE A 1010 19.65 2.72 16.60
C PHE A 1010 19.56 4.02 17.41
N VAL A 1011 18.53 4.18 18.24
CA VAL A 1011 18.35 5.39 19.05
C VAL A 1011 19.50 5.56 20.06
N LYS A 1012 19.94 4.48 20.73
CA LYS A 1012 21.07 4.56 21.68
C LYS A 1012 22.38 4.89 20.97
N GLN A 1013 22.69 4.25 19.83
CA GLN A 1013 23.85 4.60 19.00
C GLN A 1013 23.79 6.06 18.55
N MET A 1014 22.63 6.58 18.15
CA MET A 1014 22.48 8.00 17.77
C MET A 1014 22.78 8.94 18.92
N THR A 1015 22.29 8.65 20.13
CA THR A 1015 22.55 9.50 21.32
C THR A 1015 23.92 9.33 21.97
N ASP A 1016 24.65 8.26 21.68
CA ASP A 1016 26.01 8.06 22.22
C ASP A 1016 27.03 9.00 21.52
N PRO A 1017 27.73 9.88 22.25
CA PRO A 1017 28.81 10.69 21.69
C PRO A 1017 30.07 9.88 21.32
N GLY A 1018 30.22 8.64 21.80
CA GLY A 1018 31.33 7.74 21.48
C GLY A 1018 31.14 6.87 20.24
N ALA A 1019 29.89 6.66 19.79
CA ALA A 1019 29.58 5.79 18.65
C ALA A 1019 30.02 6.39 17.31
N SER A 1020 30.66 5.59 16.45
CA SER A 1020 31.11 6.02 15.12
C SER A 1020 29.96 6.22 14.14
N THR A 1021 30.18 7.01 13.08
CA THR A 1021 29.20 7.20 12.00
C THR A 1021 28.78 5.87 11.38
N ASP A 1022 29.73 4.97 11.10
CA ASP A 1022 29.46 3.61 10.59
C ASP A 1022 28.53 2.82 11.52
N THR A 1023 28.73 2.92 12.84
CA THR A 1023 27.91 2.22 13.84
C THR A 1023 26.47 2.76 13.83
N LYS A 1024 26.31 4.09 13.76
CA LYS A 1024 25.01 4.76 13.67
C LYS A 1024 24.28 4.41 12.36
N ILE A 1025 25.00 4.36 11.24
CA ILE A 1025 24.50 3.93 9.92
C ILE A 1025 24.03 2.47 9.95
N ALA A 1026 24.87 1.56 10.42
CA ALA A 1026 24.55 0.13 10.46
C ALA A 1026 23.35 -0.17 11.39
N ALA A 1027 23.23 0.56 12.51
CA ALA A 1027 22.07 0.45 13.39
C ALA A 1027 20.79 1.02 12.73
N LEU A 1028 20.88 2.16 12.05
CA LEU A 1028 19.75 2.71 11.27
C LEU A 1028 19.29 1.75 10.17
N GLN A 1029 20.22 1.14 9.43
CA GLN A 1029 19.89 0.14 8.40
C GLN A 1029 19.18 -1.08 9.00
N ARG A 1030 19.66 -1.63 10.13
CA ARG A 1030 18.97 -2.72 10.84
C ARG A 1030 17.55 -2.31 11.24
N ALA A 1031 17.40 -1.15 11.86
CA ALA A 1031 16.09 -0.65 12.31
C ALA A 1031 15.11 -0.43 11.15
N ILE A 1032 15.57 0.09 10.00
CA ILE A 1032 14.76 0.23 8.78
C ILE A 1032 14.32 -1.13 8.26
N THR A 1033 15.23 -2.11 8.15
CA THR A 1033 14.90 -3.47 7.68
C THR A 1033 13.94 -4.19 8.62
N SER A 1034 14.11 -4.04 9.94
CA SER A 1034 13.23 -4.60 10.97
C SER A 1034 11.82 -3.99 10.91
N HIS A 1035 11.72 -2.66 10.77
CA HIS A 1035 10.45 -1.95 10.58
C HIS A 1035 9.71 -2.38 9.31
N ASN A 1036 10.36 -2.36 8.14
CA ASN A 1036 9.72 -2.77 6.88
C ASN A 1036 9.27 -4.24 6.90
N THR A 1037 10.02 -5.11 7.57
CA THR A 1037 9.64 -6.51 7.81
C THR A 1037 8.34 -6.59 8.62
N TYR A 1038 8.22 -5.80 9.69
CA TYR A 1038 7.00 -5.72 10.50
C TYR A 1038 5.82 -5.14 9.71
N THR A 1039 6.05 -4.07 8.93
CA THR A 1039 5.05 -3.41 8.07
C THR A 1039 4.45 -4.36 7.04
N ARG A 1040 5.29 -5.17 6.37
CA ARG A 1040 4.85 -6.23 5.47
C ARG A 1040 4.03 -7.29 6.21
N ASP A 1041 4.53 -7.80 7.33
CA ASP A 1041 3.86 -8.87 8.08
C ASP A 1041 2.50 -8.42 8.63
N ALA A 1042 2.40 -7.24 9.25
CA ALA A 1042 1.15 -6.70 9.78
C ALA A 1042 0.12 -6.40 8.68
N SER A 1043 0.53 -5.76 7.56
CA SER A 1043 -0.37 -5.48 6.44
C SER A 1043 -0.86 -6.73 5.70
N THR A 1044 -0.06 -7.81 5.69
CA THR A 1044 -0.45 -9.14 5.19
C THR A 1044 -1.13 -10.04 6.25
N GLY A 1045 -1.61 -9.45 7.35
CA GLY A 1045 -2.43 -10.16 8.35
C GLY A 1045 -1.66 -11.15 9.22
N LYS A 1046 -0.34 -10.98 9.36
CA LYS A 1046 0.59 -11.82 10.13
C LYS A 1046 1.08 -11.11 11.42
N GLY A 1047 0.48 -9.98 11.78
CA GLY A 1047 0.76 -9.24 13.02
C GLY A 1047 0.31 -10.00 14.28
N CYS A 1048 0.85 -9.61 15.45
CA CYS A 1048 0.47 -10.23 16.72
C CYS A 1048 -0.71 -9.55 17.42
N ASP A 1049 -0.82 -8.22 17.34
CA ASP A 1049 -1.74 -7.43 18.17
C ASP A 1049 -3.21 -7.79 17.98
N ARG A 1050 -3.73 -7.75 16.74
CA ARG A 1050 -5.13 -8.14 16.49
C ARG A 1050 -5.38 -9.60 16.84
N HIS A 1051 -4.41 -10.49 16.59
CA HIS A 1051 -4.56 -11.91 16.87
C HIS A 1051 -4.64 -12.21 18.38
N LEU A 1052 -3.71 -11.66 19.18
CA LEU A 1052 -3.74 -11.79 20.64
C LEU A 1052 -5.03 -11.22 21.24
N PHE A 1053 -5.47 -10.06 20.75
CA PHE A 1053 -6.76 -9.47 21.10
C PHE A 1053 -7.93 -10.41 20.75
N GLY A 1054 -7.94 -11.04 19.57
CA GLY A 1054 -8.93 -12.02 19.16
C GLY A 1054 -8.95 -13.27 20.06
N LEU A 1055 -7.77 -13.80 20.40
CA LEU A 1055 -7.61 -14.91 21.35
C LEU A 1055 -8.12 -14.54 22.75
N GLN A 1056 -7.89 -13.30 23.20
CA GLN A 1056 -8.44 -12.77 24.45
C GLN A 1056 -9.98 -12.70 24.41
N GLN A 1057 -10.59 -12.32 23.26
CA GLN A 1057 -12.06 -12.35 23.10
C GLN A 1057 -12.64 -13.77 23.03
N MET A 1058 -11.81 -14.81 22.89
CA MET A 1058 -12.23 -16.21 22.90
C MET A 1058 -12.18 -16.89 24.27
N LEU A 1059 -11.74 -16.18 25.31
CA LEU A 1059 -11.86 -16.62 26.71
C LEU A 1059 -13.31 -16.44 27.21
N ARG A 1060 -13.80 -17.42 27.96
CA ARG A 1060 -15.15 -17.43 28.56
C ARG A 1060 -15.09 -17.01 30.02
N SER A 1061 -16.25 -16.68 30.60
CA SER A 1061 -16.33 -16.41 32.04
C SER A 1061 -15.80 -17.60 32.86
N GLY A 1062 -14.82 -17.34 33.72
CA GLY A 1062 -14.11 -18.36 34.50
C GLY A 1062 -12.84 -18.93 33.85
N GLU A 1063 -12.49 -18.54 32.62
CA GLU A 1063 -11.21 -18.84 31.97
C GLU A 1063 -10.30 -17.61 31.99
N SER A 1064 -9.03 -17.79 32.34
CA SER A 1064 -8.01 -16.74 32.24
C SER A 1064 -6.62 -17.31 31.91
N THR A 1065 -5.60 -16.47 31.80
CA THR A 1065 -4.23 -16.88 31.50
C THR A 1065 -3.22 -15.87 32.05
N PRO A 1066 -2.12 -16.32 32.68
CA PRO A 1066 -1.04 -15.43 33.12
C PRO A 1066 -0.45 -14.58 31.99
N LEU A 1067 -0.55 -15.01 30.72
CA LEU A 1067 -0.04 -14.26 29.56
C LEU A 1067 -0.78 -12.93 29.32
N PHE A 1068 -2.09 -12.88 29.58
CA PHE A 1068 -2.90 -11.65 29.41
C PHE A 1068 -3.06 -10.87 30.73
N GLU A 1069 -2.70 -11.48 31.86
CA GLU A 1069 -2.66 -10.85 33.19
C GLU A 1069 -1.30 -10.24 33.52
N ASP A 1070 -0.23 -10.58 32.79
CA ASP A 1070 1.11 -10.04 33.06
C ASP A 1070 1.22 -8.54 32.73
N GLU A 1071 1.89 -7.81 33.62
CA GLU A 1071 2.10 -6.37 33.54
C GLU A 1071 2.76 -5.92 32.21
N LEU A 1072 3.63 -6.75 31.62
CA LEU A 1072 4.25 -6.43 30.33
C LEU A 1072 3.32 -6.62 29.14
N PHE A 1073 2.24 -7.41 29.25
CA PHE A 1073 1.21 -7.47 28.21
C PHE A 1073 0.53 -6.10 28.08
N ALA A 1074 0.03 -5.57 29.19
CA ALA A 1074 -0.57 -4.23 29.26
C ALA A 1074 0.44 -3.14 28.86
N LYS A 1075 1.63 -3.13 29.45
CA LYS A 1075 2.67 -2.13 29.15
C LYS A 1075 3.11 -2.14 27.68
N SER A 1076 3.12 -3.30 27.02
CA SER A 1076 3.42 -3.39 25.59
C SER A 1076 2.34 -2.81 24.66
N ALA A 1077 1.19 -2.41 25.22
CA ALA A 1077 0.10 -1.72 24.54
C ALA A 1077 -0.17 -0.30 25.13
N GLU A 1078 0.73 0.24 25.97
CA GLU A 1078 0.71 1.64 26.38
C GLU A 1078 1.20 2.53 25.22
N TRP A 1079 0.33 2.74 24.22
CA TRP A 1079 0.61 3.47 22.98
C TRP A 1079 0.79 4.99 23.18
N LYS A 1080 1.74 5.41 24.03
CA LYS A 1080 2.00 6.83 24.31
C LYS A 1080 2.58 7.58 23.11
N LEU A 1081 3.13 6.87 22.13
CA LEU A 1081 3.40 7.40 20.81
C LEU A 1081 2.46 6.72 19.82
N SER A 1082 1.37 7.41 19.44
CA SER A 1082 0.33 6.87 18.56
C SER A 1082 0.41 7.55 17.19
N THR A 1083 0.72 6.76 16.15
CA THR A 1083 1.15 7.27 14.85
C THR A 1083 0.37 6.70 13.66
N SER A 1084 0.32 7.47 12.57
CA SER A 1084 -0.11 6.98 11.26
C SER A 1084 0.52 7.83 10.15
N GLY A 1085 1.09 7.16 9.14
CA GLY A 1085 1.45 7.76 7.87
C GLY A 1085 0.29 7.80 6.88
N LEU A 1086 0.19 8.89 6.12
CA LEU A 1086 -0.66 9.03 4.93
C LEU A 1086 0.18 9.48 3.74
N SER A 1087 -0.12 8.93 2.55
CA SER A 1087 0.42 9.43 1.28
C SER A 1087 -0.03 10.87 1.06
N ALA A 1088 0.88 11.78 0.74
CA ALA A 1088 0.55 13.20 0.64
C ALA A 1088 -0.46 13.51 -0.48
N GLY A 1089 -1.69 13.81 -0.11
CA GLY A 1089 -2.54 14.71 -0.89
C GLY A 1089 -1.92 16.11 -0.82
N GLU A 1090 -1.38 16.59 -1.95
CA GLU A 1090 -0.69 17.90 -2.01
C GLU A 1090 -1.60 19.05 -1.55
N ARG A 1091 -2.93 18.87 -1.70
CA ARG A 1091 -4.01 19.83 -1.43
C ARG A 1091 -4.40 19.97 0.05
N PHE A 1092 -3.77 19.24 0.97
CA PHE A 1092 -3.99 19.41 2.41
C PHE A 1092 -2.99 20.39 3.04
N LEU A 1093 -3.43 21.12 4.06
CA LEU A 1093 -2.57 21.93 4.93
C LEU A 1093 -2.05 21.11 6.13
N GLY A 1094 -2.75 20.04 6.50
CA GLY A 1094 -2.51 19.30 7.72
C GLY A 1094 -3.58 18.26 8.00
N THR A 1095 -3.38 17.49 9.06
CA THR A 1095 -4.19 16.32 9.44
C THR A 1095 -3.88 15.93 10.89
N GLY A 1096 -4.71 15.11 11.55
CA GLY A 1096 -4.41 14.65 12.92
C GLY A 1096 -5.54 13.95 13.66
N PHE A 1097 -5.22 13.55 14.89
CA PHE A 1097 -6.08 12.97 15.93
C PHE A 1097 -5.40 13.23 17.29
N GLY A 1098 -6.15 13.24 18.39
CA GLY A 1098 -5.58 13.48 19.73
C GLY A 1098 -4.85 12.27 20.34
N THR A 1099 -3.99 12.52 21.32
CA THR A 1099 -3.45 11.45 22.17
C THR A 1099 -4.53 10.89 23.11
N ILE A 1100 -4.48 9.56 23.31
CA ILE A 1100 -5.29 8.84 24.32
C ILE A 1100 -4.60 8.90 25.70
N TRP A 1101 -3.26 8.98 25.71
CA TRP A 1101 -2.44 9.05 26.92
C TRP A 1101 -2.08 10.50 27.24
N PRO A 1102 -2.35 11.02 28.45
CA PRO A 1102 -1.97 12.39 28.82
C PRO A 1102 -0.47 12.67 28.70
N ASP A 1103 0.37 11.65 28.94
CA ASP A 1103 1.82 11.66 28.76
C ASP A 1103 2.27 11.09 27.40
N GLY A 1104 1.48 11.37 26.34
CA GLY A 1104 1.73 10.87 25.00
C GLY A 1104 1.45 11.88 23.88
N TYR A 1105 1.65 11.42 22.64
CA TYR A 1105 1.42 12.16 21.40
C TYR A 1105 0.50 11.38 20.43
N GLY A 1106 -0.50 12.09 19.89
CA GLY A 1106 -1.18 11.70 18.66
C GLY A 1106 -0.48 12.35 17.46
N ILE A 1107 -0.03 11.55 16.49
CA ILE A 1107 0.75 12.03 15.33
C ILE A 1107 0.21 11.47 14.02
N ASN A 1108 -0.09 12.34 13.06
CA ASN A 1108 -0.35 11.96 11.69
C ASN A 1108 0.58 12.72 10.74
N TYR A 1109 1.18 12.04 9.76
CA TYR A 1109 2.10 12.69 8.81
C TYR A 1109 1.72 12.46 7.35
N LEU A 1110 1.80 13.53 6.56
CA LEU A 1110 1.70 13.51 5.10
C LEU A 1110 3.12 13.56 4.53
N ALA A 1111 3.59 12.42 4.01
CA ALA A 1111 4.91 12.31 3.40
C ALA A 1111 4.82 12.62 1.89
N GLY A 1112 5.27 13.82 1.48
CA GLY A 1112 5.25 14.26 0.09
C GLY A 1112 6.65 14.42 -0.54
N PRO A 1113 6.75 14.64 -1.86
CA PRO A 1113 8.03 14.70 -2.60
C PRO A 1113 9.06 15.66 -1.99
N LYS A 1114 8.65 16.90 -1.70
CA LYS A 1114 9.51 18.01 -1.25
C LYS A 1114 9.14 18.55 0.16
N LEU A 1115 8.10 18.01 0.79
CA LEU A 1115 7.53 18.54 2.03
C LEU A 1115 6.90 17.40 2.86
N ILE A 1116 7.29 17.29 4.13
CA ILE A 1116 6.61 16.46 5.13
C ILE A 1116 5.74 17.37 6.01
N LYS A 1117 4.47 17.02 6.22
CA LYS A 1117 3.58 17.76 7.14
C LYS A 1117 3.20 16.84 8.29
N PHE A 1118 3.64 17.15 9.50
CA PHE A 1118 3.25 16.46 10.73
C PHE A 1118 2.14 17.26 11.41
N GLY A 1119 1.04 16.61 11.75
CA GLY A 1119 0.14 17.07 12.79
C GLY A 1119 0.44 16.34 14.09
N ILE A 1120 0.52 17.10 15.18
CA ILE A 1120 0.96 16.64 16.49
C ILE A 1120 -0.01 17.19 17.54
N GLU A 1121 -0.45 16.33 18.46
CA GLU A 1121 -1.25 16.72 19.63
C GLU A 1121 -0.73 16.03 20.89
N SER A 1122 -0.59 16.80 21.97
CA SER A 1122 -0.34 16.34 23.34
C SER A 1122 -1.16 17.18 24.32
N LYS A 1123 -0.99 16.99 25.64
CA LYS A 1123 -1.78 17.71 26.66
C LYS A 1123 -0.99 18.81 27.36
N HIS A 1124 -1.54 20.01 27.43
CA HIS A 1124 -0.97 21.16 28.14
C HIS A 1124 -0.87 20.95 29.65
N SER A 1125 -1.73 20.11 30.23
CA SER A 1125 -1.71 19.70 31.65
C SER A 1125 -0.55 18.78 32.01
N CYS A 1126 0.11 18.15 31.02
CA CYS A 1126 1.15 17.16 31.27
C CYS A 1126 2.55 17.80 31.21
N PRO A 1127 3.33 17.77 32.30
CA PRO A 1127 4.61 18.49 32.37
C PRO A 1127 5.76 17.81 31.61
N THR A 1128 5.58 16.58 31.11
CA THR A 1128 6.60 15.86 30.33
C THR A 1128 6.39 16.00 28.82
N THR A 1129 5.21 16.39 28.34
CA THR A 1129 4.91 16.59 26.92
C THR A 1129 4.86 18.08 26.56
N SER A 1130 5.27 18.39 25.35
CA SER A 1130 5.22 19.73 24.76
C SER A 1130 5.33 19.57 23.24
N THR A 1131 4.26 19.88 22.51
CA THR A 1131 4.26 19.79 21.05
C THR A 1131 5.34 20.71 20.47
N ALA A 1132 5.53 21.91 21.02
CA ALA A 1132 6.54 22.88 20.62
C ALA A 1132 7.99 22.34 20.69
N ASP A 1133 8.36 21.68 21.79
CA ASP A 1133 9.68 21.06 21.93
C ASP A 1133 9.78 19.80 21.06
N PHE A 1134 8.72 18.99 20.99
CA PHE A 1134 8.71 17.77 20.19
C PHE A 1134 8.91 18.06 18.69
N LYS A 1135 8.32 19.14 18.15
CA LYS A 1135 8.64 19.63 16.79
C LYS A 1135 10.15 19.84 16.60
N SER A 1136 10.80 20.47 17.57
CA SER A 1136 12.24 20.72 17.53
C SER A 1136 13.02 19.40 17.56
N LYS A 1137 12.61 18.42 18.37
CA LYS A 1137 13.23 17.09 18.40
C LYS A 1137 13.00 16.26 17.14
N ILE A 1138 11.88 16.43 16.44
CA ILE A 1138 11.68 15.86 15.09
C ILE A 1138 12.68 16.46 14.10
N VAL A 1139 12.79 17.79 14.04
CA VAL A 1139 13.68 18.48 13.08
C VAL A 1139 15.16 18.20 13.38
N GLU A 1140 15.54 18.19 14.65
CA GLU A 1140 16.88 17.79 15.14
C GLU A 1140 17.22 16.36 14.67
N SER A 1141 16.32 15.40 14.90
CA SER A 1141 16.47 14.00 14.49
C SER A 1141 16.57 13.83 12.97
N LEU A 1142 15.69 14.50 12.20
CA LEU A 1142 15.70 14.46 10.74
C LEU A 1142 16.99 15.08 10.16
N ARG A 1143 17.52 16.16 10.73
CA ARG A 1143 18.78 16.77 10.28
C ARG A 1143 19.97 15.85 10.52
N GLU A 1144 20.07 15.24 11.70
CA GLU A 1144 21.16 14.33 12.02
C GLU A 1144 21.09 13.01 11.24
N MET A 1145 19.91 12.40 11.10
CA MET A 1145 19.75 11.20 10.28
C MET A 1145 20.15 11.45 8.82
N LYS A 1146 19.93 12.66 8.28
CA LYS A 1146 20.41 13.06 6.94
C LYS A 1146 21.93 13.29 6.89
N ALA A 1147 22.55 13.73 7.98
CA ALA A 1147 24.00 13.92 8.05
C ALA A 1147 24.78 12.59 7.88
N LEU A 1148 24.22 11.47 8.36
CA LEU A 1148 24.81 10.14 8.17
C LEU A 1148 25.00 9.78 6.68
N PHE A 1149 23.98 10.01 5.84
CA PHE A 1149 24.04 9.68 4.41
C PHE A 1149 24.98 10.62 3.65
N LYS A 1150 25.06 11.90 4.02
CA LYS A 1150 26.07 12.82 3.46
C LYS A 1150 27.50 12.36 3.73
N TRP A 1151 27.74 11.74 4.89
CA TRP A 1151 29.05 11.19 5.21
C TRP A 1151 29.39 9.98 4.33
N LEU A 1152 28.43 9.07 4.09
CA LEU A 1152 28.58 7.99 3.11
C LEU A 1152 28.90 8.53 1.71
N GLU A 1153 28.15 9.50 1.20
CA GLU A 1153 28.39 10.15 -0.11
C GLU A 1153 29.85 10.66 -0.22
N THR A 1154 30.43 11.20 0.86
CA THR A 1154 31.83 11.65 0.89
C THR A 1154 32.88 10.54 1.08
N VAL A 1155 32.51 9.38 1.60
CA VAL A 1155 33.43 8.25 1.87
C VAL A 1155 33.42 7.22 0.74
N GLU A 1156 32.28 6.96 0.10
CA GLU A 1156 32.21 6.17 -1.13
C GLU A 1156 33.04 6.84 -2.24
N GLY A 1157 32.99 8.18 -2.35
CA GLY A 1157 33.87 8.97 -3.21
C GLY A 1157 35.37 8.90 -2.88
N ALA A 1158 35.73 8.42 -1.67
CA ALA A 1158 37.10 8.13 -1.26
C ALA A 1158 37.47 6.64 -1.40
N GLY A 1159 36.57 5.80 -1.91
CA GLY A 1159 36.86 4.44 -2.36
C GLY A 1159 36.92 3.38 -1.25
N LYS A 1160 35.90 3.30 -0.38
CA LYS A 1160 35.63 2.10 0.43
C LYS A 1160 34.19 1.95 0.89
N VAL A 1161 33.78 0.69 1.02
CA VAL A 1161 32.40 0.21 1.25
C VAL A 1161 31.49 0.45 0.03
N LYS A 1162 30.63 -0.52 -0.25
CA LYS A 1162 29.42 -0.35 -1.07
C LYS A 1162 28.23 -0.53 -0.13
N LEU A 1163 27.22 0.31 -0.29
CA LEU A 1163 25.85 0.06 0.18
C LEU A 1163 25.23 -1.20 -0.47
#